data_AF-A0A1I6TSJ5-F1
#
_entry.id   AF-A0A1I6TSJ5-F1
#
_cell.length_a   1.000
_cell.length_b   1.000
_cell.length_c   1.000
_cell.angle_alpha   90.00
_cell.angle_beta   90.00
_cell.angle_gamma   90.00
#
_symmetry.space_group_name_H-M   'P 1'
#
loop_
_entity.id
_entity.type
_entity.pdbx_description
1 polymer ?
#
loop_
_entity_poly.entity_id
_entity_poly.type
_entity_poly.pdbx_seq_one_letter_code
_entity_poly.pdbx_strand_id
1 'polypeptide(L)'
;MSENNKLKVRSKSVAVIGVTGVCLLLAEPTFIKADNLQGEDIKSNNLQDQSQDNSFKIDNSQNLQGSNIKSDTQKDNDSKLENVQDRDVHSNNQQDSSAKSYNIESNEVKSSNPQENVSQPSTSQPSATTVQETQFIKFSQGNGIWSVPYGLQGANYVDSTNKYVGKEVQLIQKMTVNNIVWYQFSVDGQTIGWLDSRVLTDLTNVQEIDENAVMGATSNNGIWSVPYGISGANYIDLSDKYAYQNIKLIKKVTFGNATWYKFSLNGQVIGWIDDKALDKGQSTSVNFNVMIGNTNGNGIWSTPYGIMGARYLGSTNDYTYQTVQVIRTVKIGNTNWYHISKDGKLIGWIDGDRVVTDLENVQIENSTLTISGSIKPSDGIWSVPYGEYGANWIAPVSDYSYKQVQIIQSVKKWGVTWDKIKLGDRVLGWVDAKTLANLTIQNEDRTAMIGDTNGHIVWTLPYGESSAKYVNPAVKYINQPIQIIRSTEKDGVLWYNFKIGNNEEGWVDSRAISSASNIIEMNETYHVSNPEGHTVWSRPYGMQNASYIGFASNFANKNLNVKLSVNYNGVTWYAFRDNKGGLNWIDSRAVVQGSTYPHMDVPIISQRDPYMPSRNLVSGCEITSVTMMLQYAGANVDKVQLAYEMPYSSFDPNLGFVGNPFGRGWTIYPPALMDLVRKYAGSSINLTGQDIKRQLDAGKPVVVWMTMHGFTVHAITLVGYDENNFYYNDPWTGEKNASMYWSDFYNNWSTQNRRAISY
;
A
#
# COMPACT_ATOMS: atom_id res chain seq x y z
N MET A 1 3.20 60.27 1.13
CA MET A 1 4.43 59.48 1.34
C MET A 1 4.27 58.24 0.46
N SER A 2 4.65 58.27 -0.84
CA SER A 2 5.98 57.93 -1.39
C SER A 2 6.58 56.70 -0.69
N GLU A 3 6.89 55.57 -1.33
CA GLU A 3 7.64 55.38 -2.59
C GLU A 3 7.24 54.07 -3.29
N ASN A 4 6.89 54.13 -4.58
CA ASN A 4 7.60 53.49 -5.70
C ASN A 4 8.74 52.51 -5.36
N ASN A 5 8.63 51.26 -5.83
CA ASN A 5 9.76 50.67 -6.56
C ASN A 5 9.36 49.66 -7.64
N LYS A 6 9.99 49.88 -8.79
CA LYS A 6 9.70 49.34 -10.12
C LYS A 6 10.28 47.94 -10.33
N LEU A 7 9.50 47.12 -11.05
CA LEU A 7 9.94 45.97 -11.83
C LEU A 7 11.13 46.32 -12.75
N LYS A 8 12.14 45.44 -12.79
CA LYS A 8 13.23 45.47 -13.77
C LYS A 8 13.23 44.16 -14.55
N VAL A 9 12.60 44.21 -15.72
CA VAL A 9 12.74 43.23 -16.80
C VAL A 9 14.12 43.42 -17.43
N ARG A 10 14.88 42.34 -17.60
CA ARG A 10 16.03 42.30 -18.52
C ARG A 10 15.83 41.17 -19.52
N SER A 11 15.57 41.56 -20.75
CA SER A 11 15.71 40.76 -21.95
C SER A 11 17.20 40.61 -22.30
N LYS A 12 17.59 39.41 -22.75
CA LYS A 12 18.68 39.23 -23.72
C LYS A 12 18.37 38.00 -24.58
N SER A 13 18.26 38.24 -25.88
CA SER A 13 18.12 37.22 -26.91
C SER A 13 19.49 36.71 -27.38
N VAL A 14 19.56 35.38 -27.50
CA VAL A 14 20.21 34.54 -28.53
C VAL A 14 21.69 34.74 -28.88
N ALA A 15 22.46 33.65 -28.73
CA ALA A 15 23.40 33.18 -29.74
C ALA A 15 23.48 31.64 -29.73
N VAL A 16 23.11 31.02 -30.85
CA VAL A 16 23.32 29.61 -31.19
C VAL A 16 24.67 29.51 -31.89
N ILE A 17 25.60 28.72 -31.36
CA ILE A 17 26.73 28.13 -32.10
C ILE A 17 26.95 26.74 -31.51
N GLY A 18 26.77 25.71 -32.33
CA GLY A 18 27.17 24.34 -31.98
C GLY A 18 28.68 24.15 -32.12
N VAL A 19 29.19 23.08 -31.50
CA VAL A 19 30.11 22.08 -32.07
C VAL A 19 30.53 21.13 -30.94
N THR A 20 30.60 19.86 -31.33
CA THR A 20 31.10 18.63 -30.70
C THR A 20 32.28 18.75 -29.73
N GLY A 21 32.29 17.92 -28.68
CA GLY A 21 33.51 17.65 -27.92
C GLY A 21 33.29 16.80 -26.67
N VAL A 22 33.56 15.51 -26.80
CA VAL A 22 33.70 14.53 -25.70
C VAL A 22 34.83 14.95 -24.77
N CYS A 23 34.59 15.02 -23.46
CA CYS A 23 35.63 14.83 -22.44
C CYS A 23 35.01 14.33 -21.13
N LEU A 24 35.35 13.08 -20.78
CA LEU A 24 35.25 12.54 -19.43
C LEU A 24 36.14 13.36 -18.48
N LEU A 25 35.58 13.81 -17.37
CA LEU A 25 36.34 14.16 -16.17
C LEU A 25 35.71 13.45 -14.97
N LEU A 26 36.46 12.49 -14.43
CA LEU A 26 36.21 11.85 -13.16
C LEU A 26 36.46 12.87 -12.05
N ALA A 27 35.46 13.12 -11.21
CA ALA A 27 35.62 13.84 -9.95
C ALA A 27 35.13 12.96 -8.81
N GLU A 28 36.03 12.62 -7.89
CA GLU A 28 35.76 11.89 -6.66
C GLU A 28 34.89 12.75 -5.71
N PRO A 29 33.93 12.16 -4.98
CA PRO A 29 33.20 12.91 -3.96
C PRO A 29 33.96 12.92 -2.63
N THR A 30 34.36 14.12 -2.21
CA THR A 30 34.77 14.43 -0.84
C THR A 30 33.58 14.34 0.11
N PHE A 31 33.70 13.52 1.16
CA PHE A 31 32.76 13.45 2.28
C PHE A 31 32.79 14.75 3.09
N ILE A 32 31.66 15.46 3.16
CA ILE A 32 31.43 16.54 4.14
C ILE A 32 30.60 15.95 5.28
N LYS A 33 31.18 15.99 6.48
CA LYS A 33 30.56 15.64 7.76
C LYS A 33 29.67 16.83 8.18
N ALA A 34 28.38 16.59 8.40
CA ALA A 34 27.47 17.58 8.96
C ALA A 34 27.15 17.22 10.40
N ASP A 35 27.50 18.14 11.31
CA ASP A 35 27.21 18.12 12.72
C ASP A 35 25.72 18.43 13.02
N ASN A 36 25.22 17.77 14.05
CA ASN A 36 24.13 18.10 14.97
C ASN A 36 23.20 19.28 14.61
N LEU A 37 21.93 18.96 14.38
CA LEU A 37 20.80 19.84 14.71
C LEU A 37 19.71 19.03 15.42
N GLN A 38 19.46 19.40 16.67
CA GLN A 38 18.36 18.95 17.52
C GLN A 38 17.01 19.36 16.91
N GLY A 39 16.04 18.45 16.92
CA GLY A 39 14.64 18.70 16.63
C GLY A 39 13.79 18.09 17.74
N GLU A 40 12.90 18.90 18.30
CA GLU A 40 12.16 18.72 19.55
C GLU A 40 11.17 17.54 19.56
N ASP A 41 11.07 16.92 20.75
CA ASP A 41 10.09 15.89 21.10
C ASP A 41 8.64 16.45 21.12
N ILE A 42 7.75 15.83 20.35
CA ILE A 42 6.29 15.96 20.55
C ILE A 42 5.75 14.61 21.05
N LYS A 43 5.24 14.67 22.27
CA LYS A 43 4.66 13.58 23.08
C LYS A 43 3.50 12.87 22.35
N SER A 44 3.58 11.54 22.23
CA SER A 44 2.45 10.67 21.88
C SER A 44 1.68 10.27 23.14
N ASN A 45 0.40 10.63 23.20
CA ASN A 45 -0.55 10.14 24.21
C ASN A 45 -1.02 8.73 23.85
N ASN A 46 -0.92 7.82 24.83
CA ASN A 46 -1.55 6.51 24.82
C ASN A 46 -3.07 6.63 24.88
N LEU A 47 -3.77 5.97 23.96
CA LEU A 47 -5.14 5.51 24.17
C LEU A 47 -5.20 4.03 23.77
N GLN A 48 -5.42 3.19 24.78
CA GLN A 48 -5.88 1.82 24.68
C GLN A 48 -7.26 1.80 24.01
N ASP A 49 -7.47 0.90 23.07
CA ASP A 49 -8.82 0.53 22.67
C ASP A 49 -8.98 -0.99 22.68
N GLN A 50 -10.08 -1.42 23.30
CA GLN A 50 -10.49 -2.79 23.55
C GLN A 50 -11.31 -3.27 22.36
N SER A 51 -10.86 -4.28 21.64
CA SER A 51 -11.68 -4.92 20.60
C SER A 51 -12.53 -6.03 21.22
N GLN A 52 -13.84 -5.77 21.32
CA GLN A 52 -14.86 -6.79 21.51
C GLN A 52 -15.08 -7.62 20.25
N ASP A 53 -15.35 -8.90 20.48
CA ASP A 53 -15.85 -9.90 19.54
C ASP A 53 -17.07 -9.42 18.75
N ASN A 54 -17.11 -9.76 17.46
CA ASN A 54 -18.35 -10.12 16.81
C ASN A 54 -18.14 -11.20 15.76
N SER A 55 -18.69 -12.36 16.10
CA SER A 55 -18.82 -13.58 15.32
C SER A 55 -19.69 -13.42 14.07
N PHE A 56 -19.27 -14.01 12.96
CA PHE A 56 -20.16 -14.39 11.86
C PHE A 56 -20.29 -15.91 11.80
N LYS A 57 -21.52 -16.38 12.00
CA LYS A 57 -21.98 -17.76 11.81
C LYS A 57 -22.03 -18.10 10.31
N ILE A 58 -21.59 -19.31 9.96
CA ILE A 58 -22.08 -20.03 8.78
C ILE A 58 -22.54 -21.40 9.28
N ASP A 59 -23.84 -21.64 9.14
CA ASP A 59 -24.46 -22.95 9.29
C ASP A 59 -24.12 -23.82 8.08
N ASN A 60 -23.76 -25.07 8.33
CA ASN A 60 -24.24 -26.20 7.54
C ASN A 60 -24.10 -27.49 8.36
N SER A 61 -25.25 -28.09 8.68
CA SER A 61 -25.34 -29.45 9.19
C SER A 61 -25.51 -30.42 8.02
N GLN A 62 -24.85 -31.58 8.07
CA GLN A 62 -25.53 -32.88 8.09
C GLN A 62 -24.54 -34.07 8.23
N ASN A 63 -24.83 -34.88 9.25
CA ASN A 63 -24.85 -36.35 9.30
C ASN A 63 -23.58 -37.22 9.22
N LEU A 64 -23.31 -37.81 10.40
CA LEU A 64 -23.38 -39.25 10.75
C LEU A 64 -22.13 -40.16 10.67
N GLN A 65 -22.04 -40.97 11.74
CA GLN A 65 -21.25 -42.19 12.02
C GLN A 65 -19.75 -41.95 12.28
N GLY A 66 -19.14 -42.36 13.40
CA GLY A 66 -19.52 -43.27 14.48
C GLY A 66 -18.33 -44.19 14.75
N SER A 67 -17.75 -44.14 15.97
CA SER A 67 -17.26 -45.29 16.77
C SER A 67 -16.10 -44.95 17.72
N ASN A 68 -16.25 -45.50 18.95
CA ASN A 68 -15.24 -45.97 19.91
C ASN A 68 -14.45 -44.92 20.72
N ILE A 69 -14.84 -44.66 21.98
CA ILE A 69 -14.61 -45.44 23.23
C ILE A 69 -13.18 -45.24 23.81
N LYS A 70 -13.16 -44.48 24.92
CA LYS A 70 -12.36 -44.56 26.17
C LYS A 70 -10.82 -44.62 26.06
N SER A 71 -10.05 -43.85 26.81
CA SER A 71 -10.12 -43.76 28.28
C SER A 71 -9.26 -42.62 28.82
N ASP A 72 -9.65 -42.23 30.03
CA ASP A 72 -9.19 -41.14 30.87
C ASP A 72 -7.67 -41.07 31.14
N THR A 73 -7.19 -39.85 31.32
CA THR A 73 -6.04 -39.57 32.19
C THR A 73 -6.34 -38.31 32.99
N GLN A 74 -6.35 -38.46 34.31
CA GLN A 74 -6.33 -37.35 35.26
C GLN A 74 -5.29 -37.66 36.34
N LYS A 75 -4.64 -36.58 36.79
CA LYS A 75 -3.92 -36.40 38.07
C LYS A 75 -2.47 -36.89 38.12
N ASP A 76 -1.53 -36.19 38.74
CA ASP A 76 -1.54 -34.87 39.40
C ASP A 76 -0.07 -34.46 39.64
N ASN A 77 0.18 -33.16 39.49
CA ASN A 77 0.90 -32.20 40.35
C ASN A 77 2.37 -32.33 40.80
N ASP A 78 2.92 -31.09 40.83
CA ASP A 78 3.91 -30.48 41.72
C ASP A 78 5.41 -30.73 41.45
N SER A 79 6.30 -29.74 41.53
CA SER A 79 6.21 -28.30 41.81
C SER A 79 7.55 -27.60 41.49
N LYS A 80 7.50 -26.27 41.47
CA LYS A 80 8.50 -25.20 41.29
C LYS A 80 9.98 -25.44 41.69
N LEU A 81 10.87 -24.70 41.00
CA LEU A 81 12.21 -24.30 41.46
C LEU A 81 12.47 -22.82 41.15
N GLU A 82 12.94 -22.08 42.18
CA GLU A 82 13.58 -20.76 42.09
C GLU A 82 15.03 -20.87 42.61
N ASN A 83 15.88 -19.98 42.11
CA ASN A 83 17.33 -19.83 42.32
C ASN A 83 17.82 -19.73 43.78
N VAL A 84 19.09 -20.06 44.04
CA VAL A 84 20.10 -19.24 44.77
C VAL A 84 21.55 -19.73 44.48
N GLN A 85 22.48 -18.76 44.46
CA GLN A 85 23.95 -18.81 44.30
C GLN A 85 24.75 -19.33 45.53
N ASP A 86 26.01 -19.68 45.24
CA ASP A 86 27.26 -19.49 46.05
C ASP A 86 27.86 -20.62 46.95
N ARG A 87 29.15 -20.88 46.61
CA ARG A 87 30.35 -21.27 47.40
C ARG A 87 30.64 -22.72 47.86
N ASP A 88 31.80 -23.17 47.37
CA ASP A 88 32.94 -23.94 47.93
C ASP A 88 32.81 -24.77 49.23
N VAL A 89 33.37 -26.01 49.19
CA VAL A 89 34.55 -26.51 49.98
C VAL A 89 34.50 -28.06 50.20
N HIS A 90 35.57 -28.74 49.73
CA HIS A 90 36.20 -30.03 50.19
C HIS A 90 35.45 -31.37 50.00
N SER A 91 36.07 -32.54 49.71
CA SER A 91 37.45 -33.03 49.94
C SER A 91 37.82 -34.28 49.09
N ASN A 92 39.15 -34.48 48.93
CA ASN A 92 39.95 -35.72 48.85
C ASN A 92 39.86 -36.67 47.63
N ASN A 93 40.93 -36.76 46.82
CA ASN A 93 42.10 -37.68 46.90
C ASN A 93 41.71 -39.16 46.69
N GLN A 94 42.31 -39.95 45.77
CA GLN A 94 43.75 -40.22 45.65
C GLN A 94 44.10 -40.99 44.34
N GLN A 95 45.27 -40.66 43.75
CA GLN A 95 46.28 -41.51 43.05
C GLN A 95 45.93 -42.23 41.71
N ASP A 96 46.83 -42.36 40.72
CA ASP A 96 48.30 -42.25 40.69
C ASP A 96 48.85 -42.01 39.25
N SER A 97 50.11 -41.56 39.18
CA SER A 97 51.14 -41.76 38.14
C SER A 97 51.95 -40.49 37.82
N SER A 98 52.98 -40.29 38.62
CA SER A 98 54.09 -39.36 38.37
C SER A 98 55.06 -39.90 37.32
N ALA A 99 55.38 -39.12 36.28
CA ALA A 99 56.60 -39.27 35.49
C ALA A 99 57.54 -38.10 35.78
N LYS A 100 58.60 -38.38 36.55
CA LYS A 100 59.69 -37.47 36.83
C LYS A 100 60.62 -37.36 35.61
N SER A 101 61.00 -36.12 35.34
CA SER A 101 62.16 -35.69 34.55
C SER A 101 63.46 -36.35 35.01
N TYR A 102 64.33 -36.71 34.06
CA TYR A 102 65.76 -36.90 34.31
C TYR A 102 66.57 -36.04 33.34
N ASN A 103 67.32 -35.10 33.92
CA ASN A 103 68.44 -34.43 33.29
C ASN A 103 69.64 -35.38 33.25
N ILE A 104 70.41 -35.22 32.19
CA ILE A 104 71.66 -35.90 31.87
C ILE A 104 72.79 -35.28 32.69
N GLU A 105 73.58 -36.10 33.38
CA GLU A 105 74.99 -35.81 33.63
C GLU A 105 75.84 -37.04 33.32
N SER A 106 76.97 -36.75 32.70
CA SER A 106 77.99 -37.61 32.11
C SER A 106 78.71 -38.50 33.12
N ASN A 107 79.07 -39.72 32.70
CA ASN A 107 80.33 -40.34 33.13
C ASN A 107 80.89 -41.25 32.03
N GLU A 108 82.19 -41.05 31.78
CA GLU A 108 83.04 -41.78 30.85
C GLU A 108 83.31 -43.23 31.27
N VAL A 109 83.31 -44.11 30.26
CA VAL A 109 84.24 -45.21 29.98
C VAL A 109 84.65 -46.16 31.13
N LYS A 110 84.34 -47.46 30.95
CA LYS A 110 85.36 -48.52 30.86
C LYS A 110 84.81 -49.81 30.23
N SER A 111 85.61 -50.34 29.32
CA SER A 111 85.44 -51.58 28.56
C SER A 111 85.48 -52.84 29.43
N SER A 112 84.65 -53.82 29.11
CA SER A 112 84.92 -55.23 29.42
C SER A 112 84.61 -56.08 28.19
N ASN A 113 85.68 -56.55 27.55
CA ASN A 113 85.68 -57.61 26.55
C ASN A 113 85.26 -58.92 27.24
N PRO A 114 84.53 -59.81 26.55
CA PRO A 114 85.10 -61.14 26.35
C PRO A 114 85.13 -61.52 24.87
N GLN A 115 86.30 -61.97 24.45
CA GLN A 115 86.50 -62.71 23.21
C GLN A 115 85.64 -63.98 23.23
N GLU A 116 84.93 -64.25 22.14
CA GLU A 116 84.67 -65.62 21.72
C GLU A 116 84.68 -65.76 20.19
N ASN A 117 85.62 -66.60 19.76
CA ASN A 117 85.76 -67.32 18.49
C ASN A 117 85.41 -66.63 17.17
N VAL A 118 86.48 -66.13 16.55
CA VAL A 118 86.63 -65.93 15.11
C VAL A 118 86.61 -67.29 14.41
N SER A 119 85.48 -67.60 13.78
CA SER A 119 85.42 -68.52 12.65
C SER A 119 85.75 -67.74 11.38
N GLN A 120 86.60 -68.31 10.53
CA GLN A 120 87.09 -67.77 9.26
C GLN A 120 86.01 -67.11 8.37
N PRO A 121 86.36 -66.05 7.60
CA PRO A 121 85.43 -65.37 6.72
C PRO A 121 85.05 -66.29 5.55
N SER A 122 83.78 -66.70 5.49
CA SER A 122 83.19 -67.18 4.25
C SER A 122 83.22 -66.04 3.23
N THR A 123 83.94 -66.21 2.13
CA THR A 123 84.09 -65.26 1.02
C THR A 123 82.85 -65.15 0.13
N SER A 124 81.65 -65.27 0.70
CA SER A 124 80.40 -64.85 0.06
C SER A 124 79.75 -63.83 0.99
N GLN A 125 79.96 -62.54 0.72
CA GLN A 125 79.10 -61.53 1.31
C GLN A 125 77.64 -61.90 0.96
N PRO A 126 76.71 -61.90 1.93
CA PRO A 126 75.31 -62.10 1.61
C PRO A 126 74.89 -61.02 0.60
N SER A 127 74.39 -61.42 -0.55
CA SER A 127 74.00 -60.48 -1.61
C SER A 127 72.87 -59.59 -1.10
N ALA A 128 73.07 -58.28 -1.19
CA ALA A 128 71.99 -57.32 -0.99
C ALA A 128 70.98 -57.46 -2.15
N THR A 129 69.70 -57.54 -1.82
CA THR A 129 68.62 -57.49 -2.80
C THR A 129 68.06 -56.08 -2.83
N THR A 130 67.88 -55.51 -4.02
CA THR A 130 67.19 -54.23 -4.17
C THR A 130 65.76 -54.35 -3.67
N VAL A 131 65.34 -53.37 -2.86
CA VAL A 131 63.94 -53.17 -2.45
C VAL A 131 63.54 -51.73 -2.77
N GLN A 132 62.24 -51.46 -2.83
CA GLN A 132 61.71 -50.12 -2.97
C GLN A 132 60.46 -50.01 -2.10
N GLU A 133 60.68 -49.89 -0.80
CA GLU A 133 59.62 -49.85 0.19
C GLU A 133 59.71 -48.53 0.98
N THR A 134 58.59 -47.85 1.19
CA THR A 134 58.55 -46.71 2.11
C THR A 134 58.15 -47.18 3.50
N GLN A 135 58.88 -46.74 4.52
CA GLN A 135 58.57 -47.01 5.93
C GLN A 135 58.77 -45.77 6.80
N PHE A 136 58.34 -45.84 8.06
CA PHE A 136 58.73 -44.90 9.10
C PHE A 136 59.62 -45.59 10.12
N ILE A 137 60.55 -44.84 10.69
CA ILE A 137 61.37 -45.34 11.79
C ILE A 137 60.62 -45.13 13.10
N LYS A 138 60.48 -46.20 13.89
CA LYS A 138 59.95 -46.14 15.25
C LYS A 138 61.08 -46.05 16.27
N PHE A 139 60.78 -45.46 17.43
CA PHE A 139 61.75 -45.37 18.51
C PHE A 139 62.24 -46.76 18.92
N SER A 140 63.54 -46.87 19.19
CA SER A 140 64.13 -48.08 19.75
C SER A 140 65.29 -47.75 20.68
N GLN A 141 65.52 -48.61 21.69
CA GLN A 141 66.63 -48.43 22.61
C GLN A 141 67.91 -49.02 22.02
N GLY A 142 68.91 -48.17 21.79
CA GLY A 142 70.28 -48.61 21.46
C GLY A 142 70.57 -49.00 20.01
N ASN A 143 69.62 -48.85 19.07
CA ASN A 143 69.90 -49.15 17.67
C ASN A 143 70.61 -48.01 16.94
N GLY A 144 71.62 -48.39 16.15
CA GLY A 144 72.43 -47.50 15.33
C GLY A 144 72.17 -47.72 13.84
N ILE A 145 72.54 -46.71 13.06
CA ILE A 145 72.67 -46.74 11.61
C ILE A 145 74.13 -47.02 11.30
N TRP A 146 74.40 -47.90 10.32
CA TRP A 146 75.75 -48.38 10.03
C TRP A 146 76.10 -48.24 8.54
N SER A 147 77.38 -48.11 8.20
CA SER A 147 77.84 -47.99 6.80
C SER A 147 77.56 -49.25 5.97
N VAL A 148 77.60 -50.41 6.61
CA VAL A 148 77.15 -51.74 6.16
C VAL A 148 76.49 -52.45 7.35
N PRO A 149 75.68 -53.50 7.16
CA PRO A 149 75.03 -54.21 8.27
C PRO A 149 75.98 -54.56 9.42
N TYR A 150 75.55 -54.29 10.66
CA TYR A 150 76.36 -54.55 11.85
C TYR A 150 76.72 -56.04 11.96
N GLY A 151 78.01 -56.32 12.17
CA GLY A 151 78.56 -57.68 12.16
C GLY A 151 79.32 -58.06 10.87
N LEU A 152 79.28 -57.22 9.82
CA LEU A 152 80.16 -57.37 8.65
C LEU A 152 81.48 -56.60 8.82
N GLN A 153 82.54 -57.09 8.17
CA GLN A 153 83.81 -56.38 8.08
C GLN A 153 83.63 -55.01 7.38
N GLY A 154 84.03 -53.93 8.05
CA GLY A 154 83.86 -52.56 7.54
C GLY A 154 82.60 -51.82 8.01
N ALA A 155 81.83 -52.39 8.95
CA ALA A 155 80.70 -51.71 9.60
C ALA A 155 81.18 -50.59 10.53
N ASN A 156 80.95 -49.34 10.14
CA ASN A 156 81.18 -48.14 10.95
C ASN A 156 79.85 -47.54 11.39
N TYR A 157 79.78 -47.06 12.63
CA TYR A 157 78.61 -46.35 13.14
C TYR A 157 78.44 -45.02 12.40
N VAL A 158 77.23 -44.75 11.92
CA VAL A 158 76.87 -43.52 11.19
C VAL A 158 76.12 -42.56 12.09
N ASP A 159 74.99 -43.00 12.68
CA ASP A 159 74.14 -42.17 13.54
C ASP A 159 73.15 -43.04 14.35
N SER A 160 72.36 -42.45 15.24
CA SER A 160 71.27 -43.16 15.93
C SER A 160 70.04 -43.27 15.04
N THR A 161 69.36 -44.43 15.06
CA THR A 161 68.05 -44.57 14.41
C THR A 161 67.02 -43.57 14.97
N ASN A 162 67.18 -43.17 16.24
CA ASN A 162 66.23 -42.28 16.92
C ASN A 162 66.18 -40.84 16.34
N LYS A 163 67.21 -40.41 15.61
CA LYS A 163 67.23 -39.13 14.89
C LYS A 163 66.24 -39.06 13.72
N TYR A 164 65.79 -40.23 13.26
CA TYR A 164 64.90 -40.37 12.11
C TYR A 164 63.51 -40.89 12.51
N VAL A 165 63.19 -40.94 13.81
CA VAL A 165 61.88 -41.36 14.30
C VAL A 165 60.78 -40.48 13.74
N GLY A 166 59.71 -41.11 13.23
CA GLY A 166 58.59 -40.42 12.58
C GLY A 166 58.93 -39.82 11.21
N LYS A 167 60.16 -39.98 10.70
CA LYS A 167 60.50 -39.60 9.33
C LYS A 167 60.14 -40.72 8.36
N GLU A 168 59.59 -40.31 7.22
CA GLU A 168 59.38 -41.19 6.08
C GLU A 168 60.74 -41.52 5.46
N VAL A 169 61.05 -42.81 5.29
CA VAL A 169 62.31 -43.28 4.72
C VAL A 169 62.05 -44.24 3.56
N GLN A 170 62.91 -44.20 2.55
CA GLN A 170 62.87 -45.14 1.43
C GLN A 170 63.90 -46.25 1.66
N LEU A 171 63.44 -47.48 1.82
CA LEU A 171 64.28 -48.67 1.89
C LEU A 171 64.67 -49.05 0.46
N ILE A 172 65.98 -49.11 0.20
CA ILE A 172 66.55 -49.27 -1.15
C ILE A 172 67.26 -50.62 -1.33
N GLN A 173 67.76 -51.22 -0.26
CA GLN A 173 68.37 -52.55 -0.27
C GLN A 173 68.03 -53.34 1.00
N LYS A 174 67.98 -54.67 0.89
CA LYS A 174 67.72 -55.60 1.97
C LYS A 174 68.82 -56.67 2.01
N MET A 175 69.32 -56.98 3.21
CA MET A 175 70.31 -58.01 3.45
C MET A 175 70.03 -58.73 4.76
N THR A 176 70.22 -60.05 4.81
CA THR A 176 70.10 -60.80 6.07
C THR A 176 71.49 -61.12 6.60
N VAL A 177 71.82 -60.63 7.80
CA VAL A 177 73.08 -60.86 8.49
C VAL A 177 72.77 -61.31 9.91
N ASN A 178 73.34 -62.45 10.35
CA ASN A 178 73.12 -63.03 11.68
C ASN A 178 71.64 -63.20 12.05
N ASN A 179 70.82 -63.72 11.12
CA ASN A 179 69.36 -63.87 11.26
C ASN A 179 68.57 -62.56 11.48
N ILE A 180 69.20 -61.41 11.27
CA ILE A 180 68.56 -60.09 11.32
C ILE A 180 68.47 -59.55 9.90
N VAL A 181 67.30 -59.05 9.54
CA VAL A 181 67.12 -58.32 8.29
C VAL A 181 67.60 -56.89 8.50
N TRP A 182 68.52 -56.46 7.65
CA TRP A 182 69.01 -55.09 7.56
C TRP A 182 68.49 -54.44 6.29
N TYR A 183 68.10 -53.17 6.41
CA TYR A 183 67.70 -52.36 5.26
C TYR A 183 68.63 -51.17 5.09
N GLN A 184 69.13 -50.98 3.89
CA GLN A 184 69.71 -49.70 3.50
C GLN A 184 68.57 -48.74 3.23
N PHE A 185 68.65 -47.53 3.76
CA PHE A 185 67.61 -46.53 3.57
C PHE A 185 68.17 -45.19 3.11
N SER A 186 67.29 -44.41 2.48
CA SER A 186 67.52 -43.04 2.08
C SER A 186 66.43 -42.12 2.62
N VAL A 187 66.80 -40.86 2.81
CA VAL A 187 65.91 -39.75 3.17
C VAL A 187 66.14 -38.67 2.14
N ASP A 188 65.08 -38.15 1.54
CA ASP A 188 65.15 -37.12 0.48
C ASP A 188 66.07 -37.51 -0.68
N GLY A 189 66.13 -38.80 -1.02
CA GLY A 189 66.97 -39.35 -2.09
C GLY A 189 68.45 -39.55 -1.72
N GLN A 190 68.87 -39.14 -0.52
CA GLN A 190 70.23 -39.37 -0.02
C GLN A 190 70.30 -40.66 0.80
N THR A 191 71.14 -41.60 0.37
CA THR A 191 71.43 -42.82 1.14
C THR A 191 72.10 -42.47 2.47
N ILE A 192 71.51 -42.91 3.57
CA ILE A 192 71.99 -42.62 4.93
C ILE A 192 72.84 -43.77 5.47
N GLY A 193 72.36 -45.01 5.36
CA GLY A 193 73.06 -46.19 5.87
C GLY A 193 72.13 -47.39 6.03
N TRP A 194 72.61 -48.40 6.76
CA TRP A 194 71.89 -49.64 7.06
C TRP A 194 71.33 -49.61 8.47
N LEU A 195 70.05 -49.96 8.61
CA LEU A 195 69.35 -50.09 9.89
C LEU A 195 68.80 -51.50 10.07
N ASP A 196 68.57 -51.87 11.32
CA ASP A 196 67.90 -53.11 11.70
C ASP A 196 66.41 -53.05 11.37
N SER A 197 65.84 -54.04 10.69
CA SER A 197 64.42 -54.03 10.30
C SER A 197 63.46 -53.84 11.48
N ARG A 198 63.87 -54.19 12.70
CA ARG A 198 63.05 -54.05 13.92
C ARG A 198 62.82 -52.60 14.31
N VAL A 199 63.57 -51.64 13.76
CA VAL A 199 63.32 -50.21 13.98
C VAL A 199 62.32 -49.60 13.01
N LEU A 200 61.77 -50.40 12.09
CA LEU A 200 60.74 -49.96 11.14
C LEU A 200 59.33 -50.19 11.70
N THR A 201 58.39 -49.37 11.26
CA THR A 201 56.96 -49.54 11.55
C THR A 201 56.36 -50.74 10.80
N ASP A 202 55.26 -51.28 11.32
CA ASP A 202 54.54 -52.39 10.69
C ASP A 202 53.54 -51.88 9.63
N LEU A 203 53.96 -50.92 8.79
CA LEU A 203 53.12 -50.41 7.71
C LEU A 203 52.94 -51.46 6.62
N THR A 204 51.72 -51.52 6.10
CA THR A 204 51.36 -52.34 4.94
C THR A 204 50.58 -51.50 3.93
N ASN A 205 50.41 -52.02 2.71
CA ASN A 205 49.63 -51.37 1.63
C ASN A 205 50.05 -49.92 1.33
N VAL A 206 51.35 -49.65 1.31
CA VAL A 206 51.87 -48.31 1.01
C VAL A 206 51.74 -48.02 -0.48
N GLN A 207 50.95 -47.01 -0.84
CA GLN A 207 50.65 -46.64 -2.21
C GLN A 207 50.71 -45.12 -2.37
N GLU A 208 51.44 -44.64 -3.38
CA GLU A 208 51.25 -43.28 -3.88
C GLU A 208 49.96 -43.25 -4.71
N ILE A 209 49.10 -42.27 -4.45
CA ILE A 209 47.79 -42.15 -5.09
C ILE A 209 47.55 -40.72 -5.57
N ASP A 210 46.57 -40.55 -6.45
CA ASP A 210 46.10 -39.23 -6.91
C ASP A 210 44.57 -39.30 -6.96
N GLU A 211 43.94 -39.16 -5.79
CA GLU A 211 42.49 -39.33 -5.64
C GLU A 211 41.85 -38.06 -5.10
N ASN A 212 40.79 -37.59 -5.77
CA ASN A 212 39.96 -36.52 -5.25
C ASN A 212 39.02 -37.08 -4.18
N ALA A 213 38.97 -36.42 -3.03
CA ALA A 213 38.08 -36.78 -1.95
C ALA A 213 37.47 -35.53 -1.31
N VAL A 214 36.57 -35.76 -0.35
CA VAL A 214 35.90 -34.70 0.39
C VAL A 214 36.10 -35.00 1.87
N MET A 215 36.48 -34.00 2.66
CA MET A 215 36.58 -34.17 4.10
C MET A 215 35.18 -34.27 4.72
N GLY A 216 34.98 -35.19 5.67
CA GLY A 216 33.73 -35.32 6.43
C GLY A 216 33.70 -34.41 7.66
N ALA A 217 32.50 -34.20 8.21
CA ALA A 217 32.29 -33.61 9.53
C ALA A 217 32.10 -34.75 10.54
N THR A 218 33.18 -35.14 11.24
CA THR A 218 33.23 -36.40 12.01
C THR A 218 33.35 -36.17 13.51
N SER A 219 33.51 -34.91 13.93
CA SER A 219 33.55 -34.42 15.31
C SER A 219 34.72 -34.90 16.17
N ASN A 220 35.56 -35.84 15.72
CA ASN A 220 36.64 -36.39 16.55
C ASN A 220 37.89 -36.90 15.81
N ASN A 221 37.98 -36.77 14.47
CA ASN A 221 39.17 -37.23 13.75
C ASN A 221 40.27 -36.15 13.72
N GLY A 222 41.48 -36.55 14.08
CA GLY A 222 42.66 -35.70 14.04
C GLY A 222 43.42 -35.82 12.71
N ILE A 223 44.08 -34.74 12.35
CA ILE A 223 45.11 -34.66 11.32
C ILE A 223 46.46 -34.80 12.03
N TRP A 224 47.32 -35.67 11.52
CA TRP A 224 48.58 -36.02 12.17
C TRP A 224 49.77 -35.89 11.21
N SER A 225 50.97 -35.67 11.76
CA SER A 225 52.21 -35.58 10.96
C SER A 225 52.58 -36.89 10.28
N VAL A 226 52.23 -38.01 10.91
CA VAL A 226 52.29 -39.40 10.42
C VAL A 226 51.07 -40.15 10.98
N PRO A 227 50.68 -41.32 10.45
CA PRO A 227 49.56 -42.10 10.99
C PRO A 227 49.54 -42.19 12.53
N TYR A 228 48.38 -41.94 13.15
CA TYR A 228 48.26 -41.95 14.61
C TYR A 228 48.66 -43.30 15.21
N GLY A 229 49.37 -43.26 16.33
CA GLY A 229 49.92 -44.44 17.00
C GLY A 229 51.33 -44.83 16.53
N ILE A 230 51.85 -44.25 15.44
CA ILE A 230 53.28 -44.34 15.12
C ILE A 230 54.08 -43.48 16.12
N SER A 231 55.19 -44.02 16.60
CA SER A 231 56.12 -43.27 17.47
C SER A 231 56.63 -42.02 16.75
N GLY A 232 56.40 -40.84 17.34
CA GLY A 232 56.69 -39.54 16.72
C GLY A 232 55.51 -38.90 15.99
N ALA A 233 54.30 -39.47 16.04
CA ALA A 233 53.09 -38.83 15.55
C ALA A 233 52.74 -37.57 16.37
N ASN A 234 52.73 -36.42 15.70
CA ASN A 234 52.30 -35.16 16.29
C ASN A 234 50.93 -34.78 15.75
N TYR A 235 50.05 -34.35 16.65
CA TYR A 235 48.76 -33.80 16.30
C TYR A 235 48.95 -32.45 15.58
N ILE A 236 48.29 -32.30 14.44
CA ILE A 236 48.34 -31.07 13.63
C ILE A 236 47.06 -30.27 13.85
N ASP A 237 45.88 -30.86 13.58
CA ASP A 237 44.60 -30.18 13.71
C ASP A 237 43.40 -31.14 13.68
N LEU A 238 42.17 -30.64 13.84
CA LEU A 238 40.93 -31.41 13.64
C LEU A 238 40.57 -31.46 12.15
N SER A 239 40.10 -32.61 11.67
CA SER A 239 39.60 -32.76 10.30
C SER A 239 38.40 -31.87 10.01
N ASP A 240 37.54 -31.62 11.01
CA ASP A 240 36.29 -30.87 10.88
C ASP A 240 36.46 -29.41 10.43
N LYS A 241 37.64 -28.82 10.66
CA LYS A 241 37.99 -27.50 10.11
C LYS A 241 38.01 -27.48 8.57
N TYR A 242 38.18 -28.64 7.96
CA TYR A 242 38.20 -28.84 6.52
C TYR A 242 36.93 -29.51 6.00
N ALA A 243 35.92 -29.72 6.86
CA ALA A 243 34.69 -30.43 6.50
C ALA A 243 34.07 -29.90 5.20
N TYR A 244 33.71 -30.84 4.34
CA TYR A 244 33.10 -30.67 3.02
C TYR A 244 33.95 -29.90 1.98
N GLN A 245 35.21 -29.62 2.28
CA GLN A 245 36.15 -29.12 1.28
C GLN A 245 36.62 -30.25 0.37
N ASN A 246 36.85 -29.90 -0.90
CA ASN A 246 37.53 -30.78 -1.86
C ASN A 246 39.00 -30.89 -1.45
N ILE A 247 39.45 -32.10 -1.16
CA ILE A 247 40.83 -32.42 -0.84
C ILE A 247 41.40 -33.40 -1.85
N LYS A 248 42.72 -33.48 -1.92
CA LYS A 248 43.43 -34.43 -2.77
C LYS A 248 44.22 -35.40 -1.90
N LEU A 249 43.89 -36.68 -1.97
CA LEU A 249 44.63 -37.75 -1.32
C LEU A 249 45.81 -38.11 -2.20
N ILE A 250 47.00 -38.12 -1.60
CA ILE A 250 48.27 -38.27 -2.32
C ILE A 250 49.03 -39.53 -1.93
N LYS A 251 48.71 -40.12 -0.76
CA LYS A 251 49.33 -41.37 -0.31
C LYS A 251 48.36 -42.15 0.57
N LYS A 252 48.40 -43.47 0.50
CA LYS A 252 47.59 -44.42 1.28
C LYS A 252 48.50 -45.43 1.97
N VAL A 253 48.23 -45.69 3.25
CA VAL A 253 48.92 -46.74 4.03
C VAL A 253 47.94 -47.43 4.97
N THR A 254 48.28 -48.65 5.40
CA THR A 254 47.58 -49.35 6.48
C THR A 254 48.51 -49.45 7.69
N PHE A 255 48.03 -48.97 8.84
CA PHE A 255 48.72 -49.07 10.13
C PHE A 255 47.76 -49.58 11.20
N GLY A 256 48.12 -50.68 11.87
CA GLY A 256 47.18 -51.41 12.72
C GLY A 256 45.95 -51.85 11.93
N ASN A 257 44.76 -51.53 12.43
CA ASN A 257 43.48 -51.85 11.78
C ASN A 257 42.87 -50.67 11.01
N ALA A 258 43.64 -49.60 10.77
CA ALA A 258 43.15 -48.37 10.13
C ALA A 258 43.87 -48.11 8.80
N THR A 259 43.13 -47.57 7.84
CA THR A 259 43.70 -47.00 6.61
C THR A 259 43.91 -45.52 6.82
N TRP A 260 45.10 -45.03 6.49
CA TRP A 260 45.49 -43.65 6.62
C TRP A 260 45.79 -43.05 5.25
N TYR A 261 45.34 -41.82 5.04
CA TYR A 261 45.62 -41.06 3.83
C TYR A 261 46.40 -39.80 4.14
N LYS A 262 47.47 -39.57 3.40
CA LYS A 262 48.11 -38.25 3.33
C LYS A 262 47.33 -37.40 2.37
N PHE A 263 46.94 -36.20 2.76
CA PHE A 263 46.13 -35.32 1.92
C PHE A 263 46.74 -33.94 1.76
N SER A 264 46.31 -33.28 0.69
CA SER A 264 46.63 -31.90 0.37
C SER A 264 45.36 -31.11 0.08
N LEU A 265 45.42 -29.80 0.33
CA LEU A 265 44.39 -28.83 0.00
C LEU A 265 45.05 -27.71 -0.81
N ASN A 266 44.49 -27.39 -1.98
CA ASN A 266 45.05 -26.38 -2.89
C ASN A 266 46.55 -26.60 -3.21
N GLY A 267 47.00 -27.86 -3.29
CA GLY A 267 48.39 -28.23 -3.56
C GLY A 267 49.32 -28.22 -2.34
N GLN A 268 48.88 -27.73 -1.19
CA GLN A 268 49.65 -27.78 0.06
C GLN A 268 49.35 -29.06 0.83
N VAL A 269 50.39 -29.85 1.13
CA VAL A 269 50.28 -31.04 1.98
C VAL A 269 49.98 -30.61 3.41
N ILE A 270 48.90 -31.15 4.00
CA ILE A 270 48.45 -30.78 5.34
C ILE A 270 48.85 -31.84 6.37
N GLY A 271 48.61 -33.12 6.09
CA GLY A 271 48.93 -34.21 7.02
C GLY A 271 48.25 -35.52 6.67
N TRP A 272 48.21 -36.42 7.65
CA TRP A 272 47.57 -37.73 7.57
C TRP A 272 46.23 -37.75 8.31
N ILE A 273 45.24 -38.38 7.70
CA ILE A 273 43.90 -38.59 8.23
C ILE A 273 43.54 -40.08 8.16
N ASP A 274 42.73 -40.55 9.10
CA ASP A 274 42.07 -41.86 9.00
C ASP A 274 41.04 -41.82 7.86
N ASP A 275 40.83 -42.92 7.13
CA ASP A 275 39.75 -43.09 6.14
C ASP A 275 38.38 -42.64 6.66
N LYS A 276 38.14 -42.80 7.97
CA LYS A 276 36.92 -42.36 8.66
C LYS A 276 36.70 -40.85 8.62
N ALA A 277 37.75 -40.05 8.42
CA ALA A 277 37.67 -38.60 8.32
C ALA A 277 37.09 -38.14 6.97
N LEU A 278 36.98 -39.02 5.98
CA LEU A 278 36.44 -38.70 4.66
C LEU A 278 34.91 -38.69 4.66
N ASP A 279 34.31 -37.80 3.86
CA ASP A 279 32.87 -37.77 3.64
C ASP A 279 32.43 -39.01 2.85
N LYS A 280 31.63 -39.87 3.50
CA LYS A 280 31.07 -41.09 2.91
C LYS A 280 29.69 -40.84 2.30
N GLY A 281 29.54 -39.73 1.57
CA GLY A 281 28.33 -39.38 0.83
C GLY A 281 27.29 -38.56 1.62
N GLN A 282 27.69 -37.86 2.69
CA GLN A 282 26.81 -36.92 3.39
C GLN A 282 26.57 -35.65 2.57
N SER A 283 27.60 -35.14 1.87
CA SER A 283 27.44 -34.00 0.98
C SER A 283 27.26 -34.42 -0.48
N THR A 284 26.51 -33.61 -1.22
CA THR A 284 26.22 -33.84 -2.64
C THR A 284 26.82 -32.72 -3.49
N SER A 285 27.58 -33.09 -4.53
CA SER A 285 28.01 -32.12 -5.55
C SER A 285 26.83 -31.76 -6.44
N VAL A 286 26.57 -30.47 -6.63
CA VAL A 286 25.45 -29.97 -7.42
C VAL A 286 25.92 -28.87 -8.37
N ASN A 287 25.08 -28.48 -9.32
CA ASN A 287 25.34 -27.33 -10.19
C ASN A 287 24.01 -26.69 -10.58
N PHE A 288 23.54 -25.76 -9.75
CA PHE A 288 22.36 -24.95 -10.05
C PHE A 288 22.54 -23.54 -9.48
N ASN A 289 21.77 -22.59 -9.99
CA ASN A 289 21.83 -21.20 -9.54
C ASN A 289 20.68 -20.91 -8.58
N VAL A 290 20.93 -20.05 -7.60
CA VAL A 290 19.93 -19.52 -6.68
C VAL A 290 20.04 -18.01 -6.61
N MET A 291 18.94 -17.35 -6.28
CA MET A 291 18.93 -15.92 -5.97
C MET A 291 18.95 -15.73 -4.46
N ILE A 292 19.79 -14.82 -3.99
CA ILE A 292 19.85 -14.47 -2.56
C ILE A 292 18.76 -13.44 -2.26
N GLY A 293 17.86 -13.75 -1.33
CA GLY A 293 16.83 -12.83 -0.86
C GLY A 293 17.37 -11.75 0.09
N ASN A 294 16.46 -10.92 0.62
CA ASN A 294 16.80 -10.11 1.79
C ASN A 294 16.73 -11.00 3.04
N THR A 295 17.74 -10.91 3.90
CA THR A 295 17.86 -11.74 5.09
C THR A 295 18.16 -10.86 6.31
N ASN A 296 17.86 -11.30 7.53
CA ASN A 296 18.28 -10.57 8.75
C ASN A 296 19.79 -10.70 9.01
N GLY A 297 20.63 -10.48 7.98
CA GLY A 297 22.07 -10.63 8.06
C GLY A 297 22.52 -12.07 8.27
N ASN A 298 21.87 -13.05 7.61
CA ASN A 298 22.34 -14.44 7.67
C ASN A 298 23.82 -14.54 7.28
N GLY A 299 24.55 -15.44 7.93
CA GLY A 299 25.99 -15.54 7.77
C GLY A 299 26.42 -16.40 6.59
N ILE A 300 27.52 -16.00 5.97
CA ILE A 300 28.34 -16.83 5.08
C ILE A 300 29.46 -17.42 5.93
N TRP A 301 29.68 -18.73 5.86
CA TRP A 301 30.59 -19.45 6.75
C TRP A 301 31.64 -20.28 5.99
N SER A 302 32.81 -20.51 6.59
CA SER A 302 33.88 -21.33 5.99
C SER A 302 33.53 -22.82 5.86
N THR A 303 32.68 -23.30 6.74
CA THR A 303 32.01 -24.62 6.76
C THR A 303 30.63 -24.39 7.37
N PRO A 304 29.62 -25.25 7.17
CA PRO A 304 28.29 -25.05 7.76
C PRO A 304 28.32 -24.65 9.25
N TYR A 305 27.47 -23.69 9.62
CA TYR A 305 27.41 -23.21 11.01
C TYR A 305 27.04 -24.35 11.97
N GLY A 306 27.70 -24.38 13.13
CA GLY A 306 27.56 -25.44 14.12
C GLY A 306 28.60 -26.56 14.01
N ILE A 307 29.35 -26.63 12.91
CA ILE A 307 30.53 -27.51 12.81
C ILE A 307 31.73 -26.89 13.52
N MET A 308 32.50 -27.71 14.22
CA MET A 308 33.73 -27.29 14.89
C MET A 308 34.69 -26.62 13.91
N GLY A 309 35.04 -25.36 14.18
CA GLY A 309 35.91 -24.57 13.30
C GLY A 309 35.20 -23.74 12.23
N ALA A 310 33.86 -23.66 12.23
CA ALA A 310 33.10 -22.72 11.42
C ALA A 310 33.51 -21.27 11.73
N ARG A 311 33.94 -20.53 10.70
CA ARG A 311 34.31 -19.11 10.77
C ARG A 311 33.36 -18.28 9.93
N TYR A 312 32.90 -17.17 10.49
CA TYR A 312 32.11 -16.18 9.77
C TYR A 312 32.97 -15.50 8.70
N LEU A 313 32.47 -15.44 7.48
CA LEU A 313 33.16 -14.85 6.31
C LEU A 313 32.50 -13.54 5.85
N GLY A 314 31.20 -13.35 6.09
CA GLY A 314 30.47 -12.16 5.64
C GLY A 314 28.96 -12.31 5.74
N SER A 315 28.22 -11.28 5.33
CA SER A 315 26.76 -11.28 5.36
C SER A 315 26.19 -11.70 4.01
N THR A 316 25.09 -12.44 4.01
CA THR A 316 24.33 -12.71 2.79
C THR A 316 23.67 -11.46 2.21
N ASN A 317 23.52 -10.38 2.99
CA ASN A 317 22.94 -9.12 2.50
C ASN A 317 23.84 -8.40 1.48
N ASP A 318 25.14 -8.69 1.47
CA ASP A 318 26.08 -8.20 0.45
C ASP A 318 25.76 -8.77 -0.95
N TYR A 319 24.95 -9.83 -0.99
CA TYR A 319 24.54 -10.54 -2.19
C TYR A 319 23.03 -10.45 -2.46
N THR A 320 22.25 -9.66 -1.69
CA THR A 320 20.81 -9.54 -1.88
C THR A 320 20.44 -9.17 -3.31
N TYR A 321 19.49 -9.93 -3.89
CA TYR A 321 19.01 -9.89 -5.27
C TYR A 321 20.05 -10.22 -6.35
N GLN A 322 21.15 -10.88 -5.97
CA GLN A 322 22.13 -11.40 -6.90
C GLN A 322 21.97 -12.91 -7.08
N THR A 323 22.25 -13.39 -8.27
CA THR A 323 22.32 -14.82 -8.57
C THR A 323 23.70 -15.37 -8.23
N VAL A 324 23.75 -16.48 -7.49
CA VAL A 324 24.97 -17.22 -7.17
C VAL A 324 24.84 -18.68 -7.57
N GLN A 325 25.96 -19.34 -7.85
CA GLN A 325 25.99 -20.76 -8.20
C GLN A 325 26.17 -21.60 -6.93
N VAL A 326 25.29 -22.56 -6.72
CA VAL A 326 25.43 -23.61 -5.70
C VAL A 326 26.20 -24.77 -6.31
N ILE A 327 27.34 -25.10 -5.68
CA ILE A 327 28.24 -26.16 -6.17
C ILE A 327 28.22 -27.41 -5.29
N ARG A 328 27.71 -27.30 -4.06
CA ARG A 328 27.58 -28.41 -3.12
C ARG A 328 26.46 -28.15 -2.14
N THR A 329 25.76 -29.21 -1.74
CA THR A 329 24.78 -29.16 -0.65
C THR A 329 25.12 -30.20 0.42
N VAL A 330 24.72 -29.92 1.66
CA VAL A 330 24.73 -30.89 2.75
C VAL A 330 23.59 -30.58 3.71
N LYS A 331 22.94 -31.61 4.25
CA LYS A 331 21.90 -31.45 5.26
C LYS A 331 22.50 -31.70 6.63
N ILE A 332 22.43 -30.71 7.52
CA ILE A 332 22.92 -30.82 8.91
C ILE A 332 21.76 -30.48 9.83
N GLY A 333 21.34 -31.46 10.63
CA GLY A 333 20.07 -31.37 11.36
C GLY A 333 18.91 -31.13 10.40
N ASN A 334 18.18 -30.03 10.61
CA ASN A 334 17.04 -29.63 9.79
C ASN A 334 17.38 -28.62 8.68
N THR A 335 18.64 -28.21 8.54
CA THR A 335 19.04 -27.15 7.61
C THR A 335 19.79 -27.71 6.41
N ASN A 336 19.39 -27.31 5.21
CA ASN A 336 20.14 -27.52 3.98
C ASN A 336 21.16 -26.40 3.81
N TRP A 337 22.43 -26.76 3.87
CA TRP A 337 23.54 -25.83 3.68
C TRP A 337 24.00 -25.86 2.23
N TYR A 338 24.15 -24.67 1.63
CA TYR A 338 24.60 -24.51 0.24
C TYR A 338 25.98 -23.88 0.21
N HIS A 339 26.93 -24.54 -0.45
CA HIS A 339 28.24 -23.96 -0.73
C HIS A 339 28.14 -23.15 -2.03
N ILE A 340 28.28 -21.83 -1.91
CA ILE A 340 28.06 -20.91 -3.01
C ILE A 340 29.36 -20.40 -3.60
N SER A 341 29.31 -20.14 -4.90
CA SER A 341 30.36 -19.48 -5.67
C SER A 341 29.77 -18.37 -6.53
N LYS A 342 30.58 -17.35 -6.79
CA LYS A 342 30.23 -16.25 -7.68
C LYS A 342 31.42 -15.97 -8.59
N ASP A 343 31.18 -15.88 -9.89
CA ASP A 343 32.20 -15.64 -10.91
C ASP A 343 33.40 -16.61 -10.81
N GLY A 344 33.12 -17.88 -10.49
CA GLY A 344 34.13 -18.94 -10.32
C GLY A 344 34.90 -18.90 -8.99
N LYS A 345 34.66 -17.90 -8.13
CA LYS A 345 35.28 -17.80 -6.80
C LYS A 345 34.36 -18.39 -5.73
N LEU A 346 34.91 -19.25 -4.87
CA LEU A 346 34.20 -19.76 -3.70
C LEU A 346 33.94 -18.62 -2.70
N ILE A 347 32.69 -18.50 -2.26
CA ILE A 347 32.25 -17.47 -1.32
C ILE A 347 32.10 -18.05 0.09
N GLY A 348 31.45 -19.21 0.21
CA GLY A 348 31.27 -19.90 1.49
C GLY A 348 29.93 -20.61 1.60
N TRP A 349 29.61 -21.12 2.79
CA TRP A 349 28.40 -21.85 3.10
C TRP A 349 27.31 -20.94 3.65
N ILE A 350 26.10 -21.09 3.12
CA ILE A 350 24.90 -20.35 3.53
C ILE A 350 23.78 -21.31 3.94
N ASP A 351 22.87 -20.84 4.79
CA ASP A 351 21.60 -21.52 5.10
C ASP A 351 20.69 -21.42 3.87
N GLY A 352 20.66 -22.49 3.05
CA GLY A 352 19.93 -22.52 1.79
C GLY A 352 18.42 -22.40 1.96
N ASP A 353 17.89 -22.81 3.12
CA ASP A 353 16.45 -22.77 3.40
C ASP A 353 15.98 -21.36 3.79
N ARG A 354 16.87 -20.51 4.34
CA ARG A 354 16.53 -19.15 4.78
C ARG A 354 16.97 -18.05 3.83
N VAL A 355 18.02 -18.29 3.06
CA VAL A 355 18.71 -17.25 2.29
C VAL A 355 18.21 -17.20 0.85
N VAL A 356 17.82 -18.34 0.29
CA VAL A 356 17.37 -18.42 -1.10
C VAL A 356 15.94 -17.89 -1.22
N THR A 357 15.72 -17.04 -2.21
CA THR A 357 14.40 -16.51 -2.55
C THR A 357 13.84 -17.16 -3.81
N ASP A 358 12.52 -17.12 -3.95
CA ASP A 358 11.76 -17.55 -5.13
C ASP A 358 11.49 -16.40 -6.12
N LEU A 359 12.17 -15.26 -5.95
CA LEU A 359 12.08 -14.13 -6.88
C LEU A 359 12.59 -14.50 -8.28
N GLU A 360 11.83 -14.08 -9.29
CA GLU A 360 12.14 -14.24 -10.71
C GLU A 360 12.43 -12.88 -11.37
N ASN A 361 13.14 -12.87 -12.50
CA ASN A 361 13.29 -11.73 -13.41
C ASN A 361 13.78 -10.43 -12.75
N VAL A 362 14.86 -10.46 -11.96
CA VAL A 362 15.48 -9.23 -11.46
C VAL A 362 16.06 -8.43 -12.63
N GLN A 363 15.40 -7.34 -12.97
CA GLN A 363 15.84 -6.40 -14.00
C GLN A 363 16.10 -5.04 -13.36
N ILE A 364 17.18 -4.39 -13.80
CA ILE A 364 17.39 -2.96 -13.53
C ILE A 364 16.55 -2.22 -14.55
N GLU A 365 15.65 -1.40 -14.07
CA GLU A 365 14.82 -0.54 -14.91
C GLU A 365 15.23 0.92 -14.73
N ASN A 366 14.96 1.73 -15.75
CA ASN A 366 15.07 3.19 -15.69
C ASN A 366 13.87 3.81 -16.42
N SER A 367 12.69 3.24 -16.20
CA SER A 367 11.42 3.73 -16.73
C SER A 367 10.81 4.73 -15.74
N THR A 368 9.95 5.61 -16.23
CA THR A 368 9.24 6.59 -15.41
C THR A 368 7.75 6.41 -15.62
N LEU A 369 7.02 6.07 -14.55
CA LEU A 369 5.57 5.85 -14.57
C LEU A 369 4.89 6.75 -13.54
N THR A 370 3.57 6.84 -13.63
CA THR A 370 2.74 7.58 -12.68
C THR A 370 2.04 6.61 -11.75
N ILE A 371 2.05 6.90 -10.44
CA ILE A 371 1.25 6.17 -9.48
C ILE A 371 -0.23 6.44 -9.74
N SER A 372 -1.00 5.38 -9.96
CA SER A 372 -2.43 5.45 -10.20
C SER A 372 -3.15 6.08 -9.01
N GLY A 373 -4.13 6.98 -9.23
CA GLY A 373 -4.81 7.63 -8.10
C GLY A 373 -5.91 6.81 -7.42
N SER A 374 -6.39 5.76 -8.09
CA SER A 374 -7.50 4.94 -7.58
C SER A 374 -7.01 3.58 -7.10
N ILE A 375 -6.19 3.62 -6.07
CA ILE A 375 -5.56 2.43 -5.48
C ILE A 375 -6.25 2.10 -4.16
N LYS A 376 -6.40 0.80 -3.83
CA LYS A 376 -6.98 0.40 -2.55
C LYS A 376 -6.01 0.80 -1.43
N PRO A 377 -6.50 1.22 -0.25
CA PRO A 377 -5.63 1.47 0.91
C PRO A 377 -4.76 0.26 1.31
N SER A 378 -5.14 -0.95 0.88
CA SER A 378 -4.39 -2.20 1.10
C SER A 378 -3.19 -2.40 0.16
N ASP A 379 -3.09 -1.67 -0.95
CA ASP A 379 -1.92 -1.72 -1.82
C ASP A 379 -0.86 -0.77 -1.24
N GLY A 380 0.27 -1.35 -0.83
CA GLY A 380 1.30 -0.66 -0.05
C GLY A 380 2.62 -0.50 -0.78
N ILE A 381 3.40 0.46 -0.27
CA ILE A 381 4.84 0.56 -0.49
C ILE A 381 5.51 -0.30 0.58
N TRP A 382 6.36 -1.22 0.16
CA TRP A 382 7.03 -2.19 1.04
C TRP A 382 8.55 -2.01 1.04
N SER A 383 9.22 -2.35 2.15
CA SER A 383 10.69 -2.32 2.24
C SER A 383 11.38 -3.27 1.24
N VAL A 384 10.75 -4.42 1.00
CA VAL A 384 11.10 -5.45 0.00
C VAL A 384 9.79 -5.99 -0.60
N PRO A 385 9.81 -6.73 -1.73
CA PRO A 385 8.60 -7.30 -2.30
C PRO A 385 7.75 -8.02 -1.25
N TYR A 386 6.44 -7.81 -1.26
CA TYR A 386 5.55 -8.41 -0.26
C TYR A 386 5.68 -9.93 -0.24
N GLY A 387 5.76 -10.50 0.97
CA GLY A 387 5.99 -11.93 1.19
C GLY A 387 7.47 -12.33 1.25
N GLU A 388 8.41 -11.43 0.99
CA GLU A 388 9.83 -11.64 1.32
C GLU A 388 10.06 -11.52 2.82
N TYR A 389 11.09 -12.20 3.31
CA TYR A 389 11.55 -12.03 4.68
C TYR A 389 11.98 -10.58 4.92
N GLY A 390 11.47 -9.95 5.98
CA GLY A 390 11.73 -8.53 6.29
C GLY A 390 10.87 -7.53 5.49
N ALA A 391 9.82 -7.99 4.80
CA ALA A 391 8.80 -7.12 4.20
C ALA A 391 8.04 -6.36 5.29
N ASN A 392 8.29 -5.06 5.37
CA ASN A 392 7.61 -4.14 6.26
C ASN A 392 6.79 -3.14 5.43
N TRP A 393 5.57 -2.87 5.88
CA TRP A 393 4.74 -1.82 5.33
C TRP A 393 5.37 -0.45 5.60
N ILE A 394 5.56 0.36 4.56
CA ILE A 394 6.11 1.72 4.67
C ILE A 394 4.96 2.74 4.68
N ALA A 395 4.10 2.69 3.66
CA ALA A 395 3.01 3.63 3.47
C ALA A 395 1.99 3.06 2.47
N PRO A 396 0.72 3.51 2.50
CA PRO A 396 -0.21 3.21 1.40
C PRO A 396 0.26 3.90 0.11
N VAL A 397 0.12 3.22 -1.03
CA VAL A 397 0.52 3.80 -2.33
C VAL A 397 -0.33 5.04 -2.66
N SER A 398 -1.56 5.12 -2.15
CA SER A 398 -2.49 6.23 -2.36
C SER A 398 -1.96 7.59 -1.88
N ASP A 399 -1.04 7.63 -0.91
CA ASP A 399 -0.42 8.88 -0.44
C ASP A 399 0.40 9.59 -1.54
N TYR A 400 0.78 8.83 -2.57
CA TYR A 400 1.58 9.29 -3.70
C TYR A 400 0.78 9.28 -5.01
N SER A 401 -0.55 9.26 -4.93
CA SER A 401 -1.45 9.29 -6.08
C SER A 401 -1.07 10.37 -7.09
N TYR A 402 -1.00 9.98 -8.37
CA TYR A 402 -0.66 10.84 -9.50
C TYR A 402 0.75 11.45 -9.47
N LYS A 403 1.63 10.99 -8.57
CA LYS A 403 3.05 11.35 -8.60
C LYS A 403 3.76 10.50 -9.64
N GLN A 404 4.63 11.15 -10.39
CA GLN A 404 5.53 10.48 -11.32
C GLN A 404 6.74 9.94 -10.54
N VAL A 405 7.05 8.66 -10.73
CA VAL A 405 8.13 7.94 -10.06
C VAL A 405 9.03 7.24 -11.06
N GLN A 406 10.30 7.10 -10.70
CA GLN A 406 11.26 6.30 -11.45
C GLN A 406 11.24 4.87 -10.92
N ILE A 407 11.13 3.90 -11.82
CA ILE A 407 11.34 2.49 -11.50
C ILE A 407 12.83 2.23 -11.65
N ILE A 408 13.45 1.74 -10.57
CA ILE A 408 14.90 1.48 -10.52
C ILE A 408 15.21 -0.03 -10.51
N GLN A 409 14.21 -0.87 -10.25
CA GLN A 409 14.35 -2.32 -10.23
C GLN A 409 12.96 -2.96 -10.36
N SER A 410 12.85 -4.07 -11.09
CA SER A 410 11.63 -4.87 -11.16
C SER A 410 11.94 -6.34 -10.87
N VAL A 411 11.03 -7.02 -10.16
CA VAL A 411 11.12 -8.46 -9.84
C VAL A 411 9.74 -9.09 -9.88
N LYS A 412 9.68 -10.41 -9.95
CA LYS A 412 8.40 -11.15 -9.93
C LYS A 412 8.37 -12.15 -8.77
N LYS A 413 7.26 -12.16 -8.02
CA LYS A 413 6.97 -13.11 -6.93
C LYS A 413 5.54 -13.61 -7.04
N TRP A 414 5.35 -14.93 -7.04
CA TRP A 414 4.03 -15.58 -7.15
C TRP A 414 3.15 -15.02 -8.28
N GLY A 415 3.75 -14.72 -9.43
CA GLY A 415 3.03 -14.15 -10.58
C GLY A 415 2.86 -12.63 -10.55
N VAL A 416 3.14 -11.96 -9.44
CA VAL A 416 3.01 -10.50 -9.27
C VAL A 416 4.35 -9.82 -9.53
N THR A 417 4.33 -8.80 -10.38
CA THR A 417 5.50 -7.94 -10.61
C THR A 417 5.55 -6.86 -9.52
N TRP A 418 6.71 -6.73 -8.89
CA TRP A 418 7.02 -5.73 -7.89
C TRP A 418 8.07 -4.78 -8.42
N ASP A 419 7.77 -3.49 -8.40
CA ASP A 419 8.63 -2.43 -8.90
C ASP A 419 9.16 -1.60 -7.74
N LYS A 420 10.48 -1.45 -7.68
CA LYS A 420 11.14 -0.56 -6.73
C LYS A 420 11.12 0.85 -7.29
N ILE A 421 10.48 1.75 -6.55
CA ILE A 421 10.20 3.11 -7.01
C ILE A 421 10.99 4.17 -6.23
N LYS A 422 11.37 5.22 -6.95
CA LYS A 422 12.07 6.41 -6.45
C LYS A 422 11.29 7.67 -6.84
N LEU A 423 11.10 8.58 -5.89
CA LEU A 423 10.50 9.90 -6.12
C LEU A 423 11.56 10.98 -5.89
N GLY A 424 12.00 11.64 -6.97
CA GLY A 424 13.17 12.52 -6.92
C GLY A 424 14.42 11.73 -6.53
N ASP A 425 15.07 12.12 -5.43
CA ASP A 425 16.24 11.41 -4.88
C ASP A 425 15.93 10.34 -3.83
N ARG A 426 14.68 10.27 -3.38
CA ARG A 426 14.26 9.35 -2.32
C ARG A 426 13.74 8.05 -2.90
N VAL A 427 14.38 6.93 -2.54
CA VAL A 427 13.81 5.59 -2.76
C VAL A 427 12.64 5.41 -1.79
N LEU A 428 11.45 5.11 -2.32
CA LEU A 428 10.26 4.92 -1.49
C LEU A 428 10.10 3.47 -1.03
N GLY A 429 10.35 2.50 -1.92
CA GLY A 429 10.18 1.07 -1.64
C GLY A 429 9.67 0.32 -2.86
N TRP A 430 9.08 -0.85 -2.64
CA TRP A 430 8.51 -1.74 -3.65
C TRP A 430 6.99 -1.62 -3.69
N VAL A 431 6.42 -1.52 -4.88
CA VAL A 431 4.98 -1.48 -5.13
C VAL A 431 4.60 -2.57 -6.13
N ASP A 432 3.35 -3.01 -6.08
CA ASP A 432 2.80 -3.88 -7.13
C ASP A 432 2.72 -3.07 -8.44
N ALA A 433 3.33 -3.57 -9.51
CA ALA A 433 3.41 -2.88 -10.81
C ALA A 433 2.04 -2.47 -11.36
N LYS A 434 0.96 -3.18 -11.00
CA LYS A 434 -0.43 -2.83 -11.39
C LYS A 434 -0.89 -1.46 -10.87
N THR A 435 -0.19 -0.93 -9.87
CA THR A 435 -0.47 0.39 -9.28
C THR A 435 0.13 1.53 -10.10
N LEU A 436 0.97 1.22 -11.09
CA LEU A 436 1.62 2.21 -11.94
C LEU A 436 0.94 2.26 -13.31
N ALA A 437 0.90 3.46 -13.90
CA ALA A 437 0.30 3.73 -15.20
C ALA A 437 1.21 4.64 -16.02
N ASN A 438 1.24 4.44 -17.34
CA ASN A 438 2.05 5.26 -18.25
C ASN A 438 1.30 6.54 -18.66
N LEU A 439 1.12 7.45 -17.70
CA LEU A 439 0.35 8.68 -17.86
C LEU A 439 1.19 9.91 -17.53
N THR A 440 0.96 11.00 -18.28
CA THR A 440 1.53 12.32 -17.98
C THR A 440 0.43 13.23 -17.47
N ILE A 441 0.42 13.48 -16.16
CA ILE A 441 -0.65 14.22 -15.49
C ILE A 441 -0.32 15.71 -15.45
N GLN A 442 -1.25 16.53 -15.92
CA GLN A 442 -1.23 17.99 -15.78
C GLN A 442 -2.21 18.40 -14.68
N ASN A 443 -1.84 19.41 -13.88
CA ASN A 443 -2.75 19.99 -12.89
C ASN A 443 -3.64 21.03 -13.58
N GLU A 444 -4.92 21.04 -13.21
CA GLU A 444 -5.94 21.95 -13.69
C GLU A 444 -6.60 22.64 -12.50
N ASP A 445 -7.22 23.79 -12.72
CA ASP A 445 -8.09 24.43 -11.73
C ASP A 445 -9.17 25.25 -12.43
N ARG A 446 -10.20 24.55 -12.92
CA ARG A 446 -11.31 25.21 -13.61
C ARG A 446 -12.64 24.53 -13.36
N THR A 447 -13.68 25.35 -13.28
CA THR A 447 -15.07 24.91 -13.17
C THR A 447 -15.63 24.62 -14.56
N ALA A 448 -16.36 23.52 -14.69
CA ALA A 448 -17.00 23.10 -15.93
C ALA A 448 -18.40 22.51 -15.66
N MET A 449 -19.15 22.27 -16.73
CA MET A 449 -20.41 21.53 -16.71
C MET A 449 -20.28 20.31 -17.63
N ILE A 450 -20.74 19.14 -17.17
CA ILE A 450 -20.94 17.99 -18.06
C ILE A 450 -22.03 18.36 -19.07
N GLY A 451 -21.75 18.21 -20.36
CA GLY A 451 -22.63 18.54 -21.48
C GLY A 451 -23.15 17.29 -22.16
N ASP A 452 -22.27 16.64 -22.92
CA ASP A 452 -22.52 15.39 -23.62
C ASP A 452 -22.33 14.21 -22.66
N THR A 453 -23.32 13.33 -22.65
CA THR A 453 -23.39 12.16 -21.77
C THR A 453 -23.55 10.86 -22.53
N ASN A 454 -23.77 10.93 -23.86
CA ASN A 454 -24.05 9.75 -24.66
C ASN A 454 -22.78 8.90 -24.79
N GLY A 455 -22.78 7.74 -24.13
CA GLY A 455 -21.66 6.80 -24.15
C GLY A 455 -20.46 7.24 -23.28
N HIS A 456 -20.57 8.34 -22.54
CA HIS A 456 -19.48 8.81 -21.67
C HIS A 456 -19.64 8.27 -20.24
N ILE A 457 -18.53 7.78 -19.70
CA ILE A 457 -18.44 7.11 -18.40
C ILE A 457 -17.32 7.78 -17.59
N VAL A 458 -17.52 7.86 -16.28
CA VAL A 458 -16.49 8.23 -15.31
C VAL A 458 -15.78 6.98 -14.84
N TRP A 459 -14.45 7.00 -14.92
CA TRP A 459 -13.57 5.90 -14.61
C TRP A 459 -12.60 6.28 -13.49
N THR A 460 -12.06 5.27 -12.81
CA THR A 460 -11.02 5.47 -11.79
C THR A 460 -9.68 5.95 -12.37
N LEU A 461 -9.43 5.66 -13.64
CA LEU A 461 -8.30 6.08 -14.48
C LEU A 461 -8.81 6.27 -15.91
N PRO A 462 -8.09 6.98 -16.80
CA PRO A 462 -8.41 7.01 -18.23
C PRO A 462 -8.72 5.60 -18.79
N TYR A 463 -9.76 5.49 -19.60
CA TYR A 463 -10.20 4.19 -20.11
C TYR A 463 -9.09 3.48 -20.89
N GLY A 464 -8.99 2.17 -20.69
CA GLY A 464 -7.96 1.31 -21.28
C GLY A 464 -6.69 1.15 -20.44
N GLU A 465 -6.55 1.85 -19.31
CA GLU A 465 -5.56 1.46 -18.29
C GLU A 465 -5.95 0.11 -17.67
N SER A 466 -4.97 -0.75 -17.40
CA SER A 466 -5.20 -2.13 -16.91
C SER A 466 -5.93 -2.17 -15.55
N SER A 467 -5.80 -1.12 -14.76
CA SER A 467 -6.45 -0.95 -13.46
C SER A 467 -7.65 0.01 -13.49
N ALA A 468 -8.06 0.51 -14.66
CA ALA A 468 -9.25 1.35 -14.80
C ALA A 468 -10.53 0.56 -14.47
N LYS A 469 -11.39 1.15 -13.65
CA LYS A 469 -12.67 0.61 -13.21
C LYS A 469 -13.76 1.62 -13.45
N TYR A 470 -14.94 1.09 -13.80
CA TYR A 470 -16.16 1.87 -13.92
C TYR A 470 -16.51 2.52 -12.57
N VAL A 471 -16.84 3.80 -12.59
CA VAL A 471 -17.35 4.53 -11.42
C VAL A 471 -18.85 4.79 -11.58
N ASN A 472 -19.24 5.60 -12.55
CA ASN A 472 -20.63 6.01 -12.81
C ASN A 472 -20.77 6.51 -14.26
N PRO A 473 -22.00 6.56 -14.83
CA PRO A 473 -22.19 7.17 -16.13
C PRO A 473 -22.10 8.70 -16.00
N ALA A 474 -21.59 9.40 -17.02
CA ALA A 474 -21.41 10.86 -16.97
C ALA A 474 -22.74 11.61 -16.71
N VAL A 475 -23.87 11.03 -17.13
CA VAL A 475 -25.22 11.57 -16.91
C VAL A 475 -25.57 11.78 -15.44
N LYS A 476 -24.94 11.06 -14.51
CA LYS A 476 -25.16 11.24 -13.07
C LYS A 476 -24.73 12.63 -12.58
N TYR A 477 -23.77 13.24 -13.26
CA TYR A 477 -23.10 14.47 -12.84
C TYR A 477 -23.55 15.71 -13.61
N ILE A 478 -24.67 15.62 -14.34
CA ILE A 478 -25.25 16.78 -15.02
C ILE A 478 -25.90 17.74 -14.03
N ASN A 479 -26.25 18.94 -14.52
CA ASN A 479 -27.01 19.96 -13.77
C ASN A 479 -26.35 20.48 -12.49
N GLN A 480 -25.03 20.34 -12.38
CA GLN A 480 -24.24 20.97 -11.34
C GLN A 480 -22.82 21.26 -11.85
N PRO A 481 -22.15 22.29 -11.30
CA PRO A 481 -20.75 22.53 -11.60
C PRO A 481 -19.87 21.38 -11.11
N ILE A 482 -18.82 21.09 -11.88
CA ILE A 482 -17.73 20.20 -11.49
C ILE A 482 -16.42 21.00 -11.49
N GLN A 483 -15.48 20.64 -10.62
CA GLN A 483 -14.13 21.21 -10.65
C GLN A 483 -13.18 20.23 -11.32
N ILE A 484 -12.67 20.58 -12.50
CA ILE A 484 -11.61 19.84 -13.17
C ILE A 484 -10.30 20.18 -12.46
N ILE A 485 -9.63 19.15 -11.95
CA ILE A 485 -8.42 19.29 -11.13
C ILE A 485 -7.17 18.71 -11.79
N ARG A 486 -7.33 17.81 -12.77
CA ARG A 486 -6.21 17.27 -13.55
C ARG A 486 -6.63 16.93 -14.99
N SER A 487 -5.65 16.85 -15.87
CA SER A 487 -5.82 16.36 -17.24
C SER A 487 -4.69 15.43 -17.67
N THR A 488 -4.95 14.55 -18.63
CA THR A 488 -3.94 13.71 -19.29
C THR A 488 -4.43 13.31 -20.66
N GLU A 489 -3.50 13.14 -21.60
CA GLU A 489 -3.80 12.55 -22.91
C GLU A 489 -3.45 11.06 -22.88
N LYS A 490 -4.33 10.23 -23.44
CA LYS A 490 -4.12 8.79 -23.62
C LYS A 490 -4.76 8.35 -24.94
N ASP A 491 -3.98 7.68 -25.78
CA ASP A 491 -4.42 7.17 -27.09
C ASP A 491 -5.13 8.24 -27.95
N GLY A 492 -4.64 9.48 -27.92
CA GLY A 492 -5.22 10.62 -28.65
C GLY A 492 -6.53 11.17 -28.06
N VAL A 493 -6.94 10.70 -26.88
CA VAL A 493 -8.10 11.21 -26.14
C VAL A 493 -7.63 11.99 -24.93
N LEU A 494 -8.11 13.22 -24.79
CA LEU A 494 -7.90 14.03 -23.59
C LEU A 494 -8.91 13.63 -22.52
N TRP A 495 -8.42 13.35 -21.31
CA TRP A 495 -9.20 12.98 -20.13
C TRP A 495 -9.09 14.07 -19.07
N TYR A 496 -10.19 14.31 -18.36
CA TYR A 496 -10.24 15.22 -17.21
C TYR A 496 -10.60 14.47 -15.94
N ASN A 497 -9.79 14.64 -14.91
CA ASN A 497 -10.13 14.25 -13.55
C ASN A 497 -10.87 15.40 -12.87
N PHE A 498 -11.99 15.11 -12.22
CA PHE A 498 -12.80 16.14 -11.58
C PHE A 498 -13.26 15.73 -10.18
N LYS A 499 -13.64 16.75 -9.41
CA LYS A 499 -14.23 16.61 -8.08
C LYS A 499 -15.54 17.40 -7.97
N ILE A 500 -16.36 16.98 -7.03
CA ILE A 500 -17.55 17.70 -6.58
C ILE A 500 -17.40 17.93 -5.07
N GLY A 501 -17.39 19.19 -4.65
CA GLY A 501 -16.98 19.55 -3.30
C GLY A 501 -15.55 19.07 -3.02
N ASN A 502 -15.40 18.23 -1.99
CA ASN A 502 -14.11 17.64 -1.61
C ASN A 502 -13.88 16.22 -2.16
N ASN A 503 -14.86 15.65 -2.87
CA ASN A 503 -14.81 14.27 -3.34
C ASN A 503 -14.34 14.22 -4.79
N GLU A 504 -13.17 13.61 -5.01
CA GLU A 504 -12.69 13.29 -6.36
C GLU A 504 -13.53 12.14 -6.95
N GLU A 505 -14.18 12.38 -8.07
CA GLU A 505 -15.14 11.44 -8.67
C GLU A 505 -14.47 10.52 -9.70
N GLY A 506 -13.43 11.02 -10.39
CA GLY A 506 -12.66 10.24 -11.34
C GLY A 506 -12.43 10.95 -12.67
N TRP A 507 -12.04 10.17 -13.66
CA TRP A 507 -11.65 10.59 -14.99
C TRP A 507 -12.80 10.44 -15.99
N VAL A 508 -13.08 11.50 -16.72
CA VAL A 508 -14.07 11.54 -17.79
C VAL A 508 -13.41 12.01 -19.09
N ASP A 509 -13.90 11.50 -20.21
CA ASP A 509 -13.52 11.97 -21.53
C ASP A 509 -13.81 13.47 -21.67
N SER A 510 -12.86 14.23 -22.19
CA SER A 510 -13.02 15.68 -22.42
C SER A 510 -14.21 16.04 -23.30
N ARG A 511 -14.63 15.15 -24.19
CA ARG A 511 -15.82 15.34 -25.06
C ARG A 511 -17.13 15.40 -24.27
N ALA A 512 -17.15 14.86 -23.05
CA ALA A 512 -18.30 14.97 -22.16
C ALA A 512 -18.46 16.38 -21.56
N ILE A 513 -17.40 17.20 -21.59
CA ILE A 513 -17.43 18.55 -21.02
C ILE A 513 -18.09 19.51 -22.02
N SER A 514 -19.07 20.28 -21.54
CA SER A 514 -19.73 21.30 -22.36
C SER A 514 -18.83 22.50 -22.65
N SER A 515 -19.21 23.30 -23.65
CA SER A 515 -18.63 24.63 -23.93
C SER A 515 -19.11 25.73 -22.96
N ALA A 516 -19.82 25.37 -21.88
CA ALA A 516 -20.28 26.31 -20.90
C ALA A 516 -19.12 27.07 -20.24
N SER A 517 -19.30 28.37 -20.03
CA SER A 517 -18.30 29.26 -19.44
C SER A 517 -18.95 30.21 -18.44
N ASN A 518 -18.14 30.99 -17.71
CA ASN A 518 -18.61 31.92 -16.68
C ASN A 518 -19.61 31.27 -15.70
N ILE A 519 -19.25 30.07 -15.22
CA ILE A 519 -20.08 29.28 -14.29
C ILE A 519 -19.91 29.86 -12.89
N ILE A 520 -20.97 30.46 -12.36
CA ILE A 520 -20.96 31.16 -11.07
C ILE A 520 -22.07 30.59 -10.19
N GLU A 521 -21.72 30.19 -8.97
CA GLU A 521 -22.71 29.86 -7.93
C GLU A 521 -23.33 31.14 -7.36
N MET A 522 -24.64 31.14 -7.19
CA MET A 522 -25.43 32.29 -6.77
C MET A 522 -26.40 31.92 -5.65
N ASN A 523 -26.88 32.93 -4.93
CA ASN A 523 -27.99 32.80 -3.99
C ASN A 523 -28.80 34.09 -3.96
N GLU A 524 -29.35 34.45 -5.12
CA GLU A 524 -30.01 35.73 -5.33
C GLU A 524 -31.46 35.53 -5.79
N THR A 525 -32.33 36.49 -5.47
CA THR A 525 -33.71 36.48 -5.94
C THR A 525 -33.84 37.32 -7.20
N TYR A 526 -34.45 36.75 -8.23
CA TYR A 526 -34.83 37.40 -9.47
C TYR A 526 -36.32 37.20 -9.69
N HIS A 527 -36.95 38.02 -10.53
CA HIS A 527 -38.31 37.78 -10.99
C HIS A 527 -38.43 37.94 -12.50
N VAL A 528 -39.40 37.24 -13.09
CA VAL A 528 -39.66 37.32 -14.53
C VAL A 528 -40.42 38.61 -14.84
N SER A 529 -39.78 39.51 -15.59
CA SER A 529 -40.34 40.81 -15.99
C SER A 529 -40.49 40.96 -17.50
N ASN A 530 -39.71 40.22 -18.29
CA ASN A 530 -39.76 40.25 -19.75
C ASN A 530 -39.95 38.83 -20.32
N PRO A 531 -41.14 38.21 -20.15
CA PRO A 531 -41.35 36.81 -20.51
C PRO A 531 -41.50 36.56 -22.01
N GLU A 532 -41.75 37.59 -22.82
CA GLU A 532 -42.13 37.44 -24.23
C GLU A 532 -40.98 36.84 -25.05
N GLY A 533 -41.27 35.76 -25.79
CA GLY A 533 -40.27 35.03 -26.59
C GLY A 533 -39.30 34.15 -25.78
N HIS A 534 -39.36 34.15 -24.45
CA HIS A 534 -38.47 33.37 -23.59
C HIS A 534 -39.12 32.09 -23.06
N THR A 535 -38.27 31.08 -22.80
CA THR A 535 -38.67 29.73 -22.39
C THR A 535 -37.82 29.21 -21.25
N VAL A 536 -38.35 28.25 -20.51
CA VAL A 536 -37.70 27.58 -19.38
C VAL A 536 -37.37 26.14 -19.78
N TRP A 537 -36.19 25.67 -19.39
CA TRP A 537 -35.62 24.40 -19.80
C TRP A 537 -35.02 23.63 -18.61
N SER A 538 -34.89 22.30 -18.72
CA SER A 538 -34.24 21.48 -17.68
C SER A 538 -32.71 21.64 -17.64
N ARG A 539 -32.13 22.22 -18.70
CA ARG A 539 -30.71 22.56 -18.90
C ARG A 539 -30.65 23.80 -19.80
N PRO A 540 -29.52 24.54 -19.89
CA PRO A 540 -29.39 25.62 -20.89
C PRO A 540 -29.84 25.15 -22.28
N TYR A 541 -30.63 25.97 -22.98
CA TYR A 541 -31.18 25.59 -24.28
C TYR A 541 -30.07 25.22 -25.27
N GLY A 542 -30.27 24.11 -25.98
CA GLY A 542 -29.28 23.56 -26.92
C GLY A 542 -28.19 22.71 -26.27
N MET A 543 -28.19 22.52 -24.94
CA MET A 543 -27.36 21.51 -24.28
C MET A 543 -28.01 20.13 -24.45
N GLN A 544 -27.21 19.06 -24.57
CA GLN A 544 -27.75 17.70 -24.71
C GLN A 544 -28.65 17.35 -23.51
N ASN A 545 -29.75 16.64 -23.74
CA ASN A 545 -30.78 16.31 -22.73
C ASN A 545 -31.49 17.54 -22.12
N ALA A 546 -31.41 18.72 -22.75
CA ALA A 546 -32.27 19.84 -22.42
C ALA A 546 -33.71 19.54 -22.88
N SER A 547 -34.63 19.55 -21.93
CA SER A 547 -36.06 19.35 -22.16
C SER A 547 -36.80 20.65 -21.90
N TYR A 548 -37.77 20.95 -22.76
CA TYR A 548 -38.65 22.10 -22.61
C TYR A 548 -39.54 21.92 -21.36
N ILE A 549 -39.57 22.94 -20.51
CA ILE A 549 -40.39 22.97 -19.28
C ILE A 549 -41.65 23.83 -19.47
N GLY A 550 -41.52 24.95 -20.18
CA GLY A 550 -42.64 25.87 -20.41
C GLY A 550 -42.20 27.25 -20.88
N PHE A 551 -43.17 28.12 -21.12
CA PHE A 551 -42.91 29.53 -21.43
C PHE A 551 -42.47 30.28 -20.17
N ALA A 552 -41.63 31.30 -20.32
CA ALA A 552 -41.25 32.17 -19.21
C ALA A 552 -42.47 32.88 -18.59
N SER A 553 -43.52 33.13 -19.37
CA SER A 553 -44.79 33.72 -18.89
C SER A 553 -45.50 32.89 -17.83
N ASN A 554 -45.29 31.56 -17.78
CA ASN A 554 -45.82 30.70 -16.71
C ASN A 554 -45.17 30.99 -15.33
N PHE A 555 -44.07 31.74 -15.35
CA PHE A 555 -43.31 32.18 -14.20
C PHE A 555 -43.37 33.71 -14.01
N ALA A 556 -44.22 34.41 -14.78
CA ALA A 556 -44.48 35.83 -14.57
C ALA A 556 -44.95 36.07 -13.13
N ASN A 557 -44.49 37.17 -12.54
CA ASN A 557 -44.79 37.57 -11.15
C ASN A 557 -44.32 36.58 -10.07
N LYS A 558 -43.45 35.61 -10.40
CA LYS A 558 -42.85 34.71 -9.41
C LYS A 558 -41.41 35.11 -9.11
N ASN A 559 -41.07 35.03 -7.83
CA ASN A 559 -39.70 35.15 -7.36
C ASN A 559 -38.96 33.83 -7.57
N LEU A 560 -37.88 33.88 -8.34
CA LEU A 560 -36.98 32.79 -8.65
C LEU A 560 -35.73 32.93 -7.80
N ASN A 561 -35.46 31.95 -6.95
CA ASN A 561 -34.19 31.89 -6.25
C ASN A 561 -33.14 31.26 -7.17
N VAL A 562 -32.28 32.10 -7.75
CA VAL A 562 -31.24 31.72 -8.70
C VAL A 562 -30.05 31.14 -7.94
N LYS A 563 -29.63 29.94 -8.37
CA LYS A 563 -28.56 29.14 -7.79
C LYS A 563 -27.29 29.09 -8.64
N LEU A 564 -27.41 29.25 -9.95
CA LEU A 564 -26.28 29.22 -10.87
C LEU A 564 -26.48 30.23 -12.00
N SER A 565 -25.39 30.86 -12.43
CA SER A 565 -25.29 31.55 -13.71
C SER A 565 -24.30 30.83 -14.60
N VAL A 566 -24.67 30.59 -15.86
CA VAL A 566 -23.82 29.93 -16.85
C VAL A 566 -23.98 30.61 -18.20
N ASN A 567 -22.87 30.92 -18.87
CA ASN A 567 -22.88 31.30 -20.27
C ASN A 567 -22.78 30.05 -21.15
N TYR A 568 -23.75 29.87 -22.05
CA TYR A 568 -23.77 28.77 -23.01
C TYR A 568 -24.39 29.23 -24.33
N ASN A 569 -23.73 28.93 -25.46
CA ASN A 569 -24.10 29.41 -26.81
C ASN A 569 -24.31 30.94 -26.87
N GLY A 570 -23.48 31.71 -26.15
CA GLY A 570 -23.55 33.17 -26.13
C GLY A 570 -24.68 33.76 -25.29
N VAL A 571 -25.48 32.93 -24.61
CA VAL A 571 -26.57 33.36 -23.73
C VAL A 571 -26.21 33.06 -22.28
N THR A 572 -26.47 34.01 -21.39
CA THR A 572 -26.39 33.76 -19.94
C THR A 572 -27.70 33.17 -19.45
N TRP A 573 -27.60 31.97 -18.87
CA TRP A 573 -28.70 31.22 -18.29
C TRP A 573 -28.63 31.25 -16.77
N TYR A 574 -29.77 31.46 -16.13
CA TYR A 574 -29.91 31.38 -14.69
C TYR A 574 -30.65 30.10 -14.30
N ALA A 575 -30.05 29.30 -13.42
CA ALA A 575 -30.67 28.12 -12.85
C ALA A 575 -31.42 28.46 -11.57
N PHE A 576 -32.64 27.98 -11.41
CA PHE A 576 -33.44 28.12 -10.20
C PHE A 576 -34.15 26.81 -9.89
N ARG A 577 -34.50 26.57 -8.62
CA ARG A 577 -35.28 25.38 -8.23
C ARG A 577 -36.76 25.71 -8.24
N ASP A 578 -37.57 24.79 -8.78
CA ASP A 578 -39.01 24.84 -8.59
C ASP A 578 -39.44 24.27 -7.24
N ASN A 579 -40.74 24.37 -6.93
CA ASN A 579 -41.34 23.88 -5.69
C ASN A 579 -41.24 22.35 -5.52
N LYS A 580 -40.89 21.60 -6.58
CA LYS A 580 -40.67 20.14 -6.56
C LYS A 580 -39.18 19.80 -6.43
N GLY A 581 -38.31 20.80 -6.30
CA GLY A 581 -36.86 20.65 -6.17
C GLY A 581 -36.11 20.47 -7.50
N GLY A 582 -36.81 20.47 -8.64
CA GLY A 582 -36.22 20.36 -9.97
C GLY A 582 -35.43 21.61 -10.33
N LEU A 583 -34.22 21.44 -10.89
CA LEU A 583 -33.41 22.55 -11.37
C LEU A 583 -33.83 22.92 -12.79
N ASN A 584 -34.28 24.16 -12.97
CA ASN A 584 -34.74 24.71 -14.23
C ASN A 584 -33.88 25.91 -14.62
N TRP A 585 -33.80 26.20 -15.92
CA TRP A 585 -32.94 27.23 -16.49
C TRP A 585 -33.78 28.21 -17.31
N ILE A 586 -33.55 29.49 -17.08
CA ILE A 586 -34.19 30.60 -17.80
C ILE A 586 -33.12 31.54 -18.36
N ASP A 587 -33.42 32.12 -19.52
CA ASP A 587 -32.59 33.18 -20.10
C ASP A 587 -32.53 34.39 -19.16
N SER A 588 -31.33 34.86 -18.87
CA SER A 588 -31.11 36.04 -18.01
C SER A 588 -31.87 37.28 -18.50
N ARG A 589 -32.13 37.41 -19.80
CA ARG A 589 -32.87 38.54 -20.39
C ARG A 589 -34.37 38.55 -20.06
N ALA A 590 -34.91 37.43 -19.58
CA ALA A 590 -36.30 37.31 -19.19
C ALA A 590 -36.56 37.79 -17.75
N VAL A 591 -35.50 37.96 -16.96
CA VAL A 591 -35.57 38.22 -15.53
C VAL A 591 -34.81 39.48 -15.14
N VAL A 592 -35.19 40.06 -14.01
CA VAL A 592 -34.47 41.15 -13.37
C VAL A 592 -34.23 40.81 -11.90
N GLN A 593 -33.14 41.32 -11.34
CA GLN A 593 -32.77 41.07 -9.95
C GLN A 593 -33.75 41.77 -9.01
N GLY A 594 -34.11 41.12 -7.91
CA GLY A 594 -35.03 41.61 -6.89
C GLY A 594 -36.35 40.85 -6.84
N SER A 595 -37.12 41.10 -5.79
CA SER A 595 -38.45 40.52 -5.62
C SER A 595 -39.51 41.30 -6.40
N THR A 596 -40.54 40.60 -6.86
CA THR A 596 -41.82 41.18 -7.28
C THR A 596 -42.94 40.69 -6.37
N TYR A 597 -44.01 41.46 -6.30
CA TYR A 597 -45.21 41.14 -5.54
C TYR A 597 -46.46 41.33 -6.42
N PRO A 598 -47.52 40.52 -6.22
CA PRO A 598 -48.72 40.63 -7.02
C PRO A 598 -49.45 41.95 -6.72
N HIS A 599 -49.85 42.65 -7.78
CA HIS A 599 -50.73 43.81 -7.73
C HIS A 599 -51.68 43.76 -8.94
N MET A 600 -52.96 43.59 -8.68
CA MET A 600 -54.00 43.36 -9.69
C MET A 600 -54.87 44.60 -9.87
N ASP A 601 -55.20 44.95 -11.11
CA ASP A 601 -56.11 46.06 -11.41
C ASP A 601 -57.59 45.63 -11.30
N VAL A 602 -58.01 45.30 -10.09
CA VAL A 602 -59.40 44.89 -9.81
C VAL A 602 -60.31 46.12 -9.85
N PRO A 603 -61.46 46.07 -10.56
CA PRO A 603 -62.40 47.19 -10.59
C PRO A 603 -62.93 47.48 -9.18
N ILE A 604 -63.02 48.76 -8.83
CA ILE A 604 -63.68 49.22 -7.61
C ILE A 604 -65.17 49.36 -7.86
N ILE A 605 -65.99 48.75 -6.99
CA ILE A 605 -67.44 48.90 -6.99
C ILE A 605 -67.84 49.37 -5.61
N SER A 606 -68.34 50.60 -5.51
CA SER A 606 -68.94 51.08 -4.25
C SER A 606 -70.28 50.39 -4.02
N GLN A 607 -70.52 49.90 -2.81
CA GLN A 607 -71.83 49.36 -2.43
C GLN A 607 -72.88 50.48 -2.33
N ARG A 608 -72.43 51.73 -2.10
CA ARG A 608 -73.27 52.95 -2.07
C ARG A 608 -72.97 53.84 -3.28
N ASP A 609 -73.94 53.94 -4.16
CA ASP A 609 -73.97 54.89 -5.26
C ASP A 609 -74.70 56.17 -4.81
N PRO A 610 -74.00 57.33 -4.73
CA PRO A 610 -74.63 58.59 -4.34
C PRO A 610 -75.58 59.14 -5.43
N TYR A 611 -75.47 58.68 -6.68
CA TYR A 611 -76.26 59.13 -7.81
C TYR A 611 -77.43 58.21 -8.14
N MET A 612 -77.36 56.93 -7.75
CA MET A 612 -78.44 55.95 -7.94
C MET A 612 -78.80 55.20 -6.63
N PRO A 613 -79.54 55.82 -5.69
CA PRO A 613 -79.84 55.22 -4.40
C PRO A 613 -80.57 53.87 -4.46
N SER A 614 -81.35 53.61 -5.52
CA SER A 614 -82.04 52.33 -5.73
C SER A 614 -81.09 51.14 -5.94
N ARG A 615 -79.82 51.41 -6.24
CA ARG A 615 -78.75 50.41 -6.45
C ARG A 615 -77.86 50.26 -5.21
N ASN A 616 -78.23 50.87 -4.09
CA ASN A 616 -77.46 50.82 -2.86
C ASN A 616 -77.67 49.49 -2.14
N LEU A 617 -76.57 48.82 -1.87
CA LEU A 617 -76.51 47.63 -1.03
C LEU A 617 -76.02 48.07 0.35
N VAL A 618 -76.93 48.66 1.14
CA VAL A 618 -76.66 49.25 2.46
C VAL A 618 -75.89 48.29 3.38
N SER A 619 -76.20 46.99 3.31
CA SER A 619 -75.55 45.92 4.09
C SER A 619 -74.93 44.83 3.20
N GLY A 620 -74.67 45.10 1.91
CA GLY A 620 -74.17 44.11 0.95
C GLY A 620 -72.69 44.23 0.61
N CYS A 621 -71.81 44.46 1.61
CA CYS A 621 -70.37 44.56 1.38
C CYS A 621 -69.79 43.26 0.77
N GLU A 622 -70.27 42.10 1.21
CA GLU A 622 -69.84 40.78 0.76
C GLU A 622 -70.08 40.57 -0.73
N ILE A 623 -71.33 40.74 -1.17
CA ILE A 623 -71.69 40.50 -2.56
C ILE A 623 -71.09 41.56 -3.48
N THR A 624 -70.92 42.79 -3.00
CA THR A 624 -70.22 43.85 -3.75
C THR A 624 -68.75 43.49 -3.95
N SER A 625 -68.06 43.02 -2.91
CA SER A 625 -66.67 42.55 -2.99
C SER A 625 -66.51 41.33 -3.90
N VAL A 626 -67.43 40.36 -3.81
CA VAL A 626 -67.49 39.23 -4.75
C VAL A 626 -67.74 39.70 -6.18
N THR A 627 -68.56 40.73 -6.40
CA THR A 627 -68.78 41.30 -7.73
C THR A 627 -67.48 41.86 -8.30
N MET A 628 -66.68 42.59 -7.52
CA MET A 628 -65.37 43.10 -7.95
C MET A 628 -64.43 41.96 -8.37
N MET A 629 -64.37 40.90 -7.55
CA MET A 629 -63.57 39.71 -7.83
C MET A 629 -64.02 38.98 -9.12
N LEU A 630 -65.33 38.84 -9.33
CA LEU A 630 -65.90 38.17 -10.50
C LEU A 630 -65.74 39.00 -11.78
N GLN A 631 -65.88 40.33 -11.71
CA GLN A 631 -65.60 41.19 -12.86
C GLN A 631 -64.13 41.10 -13.29
N TYR A 632 -63.20 41.06 -12.34
CA TYR A 632 -61.79 40.81 -12.64
C TYR A 632 -61.55 39.42 -13.26
N ALA A 633 -62.34 38.41 -12.86
CA ALA A 633 -62.32 37.08 -13.49
C ALA A 633 -62.84 37.07 -14.93
N GLY A 634 -63.35 38.20 -15.44
CA GLY A 634 -63.94 38.34 -16.77
C GLY A 634 -65.45 38.12 -16.81
N ALA A 635 -66.12 37.93 -15.67
CA ALA A 635 -67.57 37.76 -15.63
C ALA A 635 -68.28 39.11 -15.81
N ASN A 636 -69.21 39.19 -16.76
CA ASN A 636 -70.07 40.37 -16.93
C ASN A 636 -71.24 40.33 -15.94
N VAL A 637 -71.00 40.78 -14.71
CA VAL A 637 -71.95 40.71 -13.59
C VAL A 637 -72.14 42.07 -12.92
N ASP A 638 -73.35 42.33 -12.43
CA ASP A 638 -73.70 43.53 -11.67
C ASP A 638 -73.94 43.22 -10.18
N LYS A 639 -73.57 44.15 -9.28
CA LYS A 639 -73.74 43.95 -7.83
C LYS A 639 -75.20 43.74 -7.42
N VAL A 640 -76.14 44.43 -8.08
CA VAL A 640 -77.57 44.34 -7.76
C VAL A 640 -78.13 43.01 -8.26
N GLN A 641 -77.72 42.60 -9.46
CA GLN A 641 -78.03 41.27 -10.00
C GLN A 641 -77.57 40.18 -9.04
N LEU A 642 -76.29 40.19 -8.65
CA LEU A 642 -75.74 39.17 -7.77
C LEU A 642 -76.39 39.19 -6.37
N ALA A 643 -76.82 40.36 -5.88
CA ALA A 643 -77.58 40.46 -4.64
C ALA A 643 -78.96 39.77 -4.73
N TYR A 644 -79.62 39.75 -5.89
CA TYR A 644 -80.85 39.00 -6.09
C TYR A 644 -80.62 37.50 -6.30
N GLU A 645 -79.46 37.12 -6.85
CA GLU A 645 -79.14 35.72 -7.16
C GLU A 645 -78.50 34.94 -6.02
N MET A 646 -77.83 35.62 -5.07
CA MET A 646 -77.21 34.95 -3.93
C MET A 646 -78.27 34.26 -3.05
N PRO A 647 -77.93 33.13 -2.39
CA PRO A 647 -78.88 32.47 -1.50
C PRO A 647 -79.19 33.36 -0.28
N TYR A 648 -80.39 33.16 0.28
CA TYR A 648 -80.87 33.85 1.48
C TYR A 648 -81.16 32.85 2.59
N SER A 649 -80.95 33.27 3.83
CA SER A 649 -81.19 32.47 5.02
C SER A 649 -81.85 33.33 6.09
N SER A 650 -82.79 32.77 6.85
CA SER A 650 -83.46 33.51 7.91
C SER A 650 -82.59 33.69 9.16
N PHE A 651 -81.52 32.90 9.33
CA PHE A 651 -80.67 32.95 10.53
C PHE A 651 -79.22 32.49 10.35
N ASP A 652 -78.90 31.62 9.37
CA ASP A 652 -77.55 31.07 9.20
C ASP A 652 -76.80 31.67 8.00
N PRO A 653 -75.77 32.51 8.22
CA PRO A 653 -74.97 33.12 7.16
C PRO A 653 -74.13 32.11 6.34
N ASN A 654 -73.93 30.87 6.81
CA ASN A 654 -73.28 29.83 6.01
C ASN A 654 -74.21 29.21 4.95
N LEU A 655 -75.53 29.42 5.07
CA LEU A 655 -76.52 28.94 4.11
C LEU A 655 -77.01 30.02 3.14
N GLY A 656 -76.91 31.29 3.51
CA GLY A 656 -77.32 32.42 2.67
C GLY A 656 -77.24 33.76 3.40
N PHE A 657 -77.50 34.86 2.69
CA PHE A 657 -77.51 36.19 3.26
C PHE A 657 -78.64 36.35 4.28
N VAL A 658 -78.30 36.85 5.47
CA VAL A 658 -79.26 37.04 6.58
C VAL A 658 -79.80 38.47 6.56
N GLY A 659 -81.11 38.61 6.30
CA GLY A 659 -81.80 39.90 6.21
C GLY A 659 -81.85 40.45 4.77
N ASN A 660 -81.90 41.78 4.62
CA ASN A 660 -82.05 42.45 3.32
C ASN A 660 -80.80 43.29 2.97
N PRO A 661 -80.04 42.94 1.91
CA PRO A 661 -78.80 43.65 1.55
C PRO A 661 -79.03 45.09 1.07
N PHE A 662 -80.24 45.43 0.62
CA PHE A 662 -80.65 46.79 0.21
C PHE A 662 -81.03 47.67 1.41
N GLY A 663 -81.08 47.11 2.63
CA GLY A 663 -81.48 47.81 3.83
C GLY A 663 -80.92 47.14 5.08
N ARG A 664 -81.81 46.63 5.94
CA ARG A 664 -81.43 45.94 7.19
C ARG A 664 -81.07 44.48 6.91
N GLY A 665 -79.78 44.23 6.74
CA GLY A 665 -79.17 42.92 6.58
C GLY A 665 -77.94 42.78 7.48
N TRP A 666 -77.43 41.55 7.62
CA TRP A 666 -76.28 41.25 8.46
C TRP A 666 -75.06 40.84 7.64
N THR A 667 -75.04 39.62 7.09
CA THR A 667 -73.89 39.09 6.34
C THR A 667 -74.25 37.80 5.60
N ILE A 668 -73.35 37.34 4.74
CA ILE A 668 -73.30 36.02 4.11
C ILE A 668 -71.85 35.51 4.17
N TYR A 669 -71.63 34.22 4.41
CA TYR A 669 -70.28 33.64 4.54
C TYR A 669 -69.86 32.84 3.30
N PRO A 670 -68.55 32.60 3.12
CA PRO A 670 -68.01 31.88 1.97
C PRO A 670 -68.77 30.62 1.56
N PRO A 671 -69.19 29.70 2.48
CA PRO A 671 -69.86 28.47 2.08
C PRO A 671 -71.12 28.69 1.23
N ALA A 672 -71.92 29.71 1.56
CA ALA A 672 -73.16 30.03 0.82
C ALA A 672 -72.88 30.64 -0.56
N LEU A 673 -71.74 31.28 -0.76
CA LEU A 673 -71.37 31.95 -2.01
C LEU A 673 -70.65 31.02 -3.00
N MET A 674 -70.25 29.82 -2.58
CA MET A 674 -69.43 28.91 -3.39
C MET A 674 -70.04 28.57 -4.74
N ASP A 675 -71.34 28.26 -4.79
CA ASP A 675 -72.01 27.89 -6.04
C ASP A 675 -72.25 29.08 -6.95
N LEU A 676 -72.54 30.26 -6.37
CA LEU A 676 -72.67 31.50 -7.12
C LEU A 676 -71.33 31.90 -7.76
N VAL A 677 -70.22 31.85 -7.00
CA VAL A 677 -68.89 32.14 -7.53
C VAL A 677 -68.51 31.13 -8.63
N ARG A 678 -68.77 29.84 -8.41
CA ARG A 678 -68.51 28.78 -9.41
C ARG A 678 -69.30 29.00 -10.68
N LYS A 679 -70.56 29.43 -10.59
CA LYS A 679 -71.43 29.73 -11.73
C LYS A 679 -70.81 30.77 -12.67
N TYR A 680 -70.17 31.81 -12.13
CA TYR A 680 -69.66 32.94 -12.92
C TYR A 680 -68.17 32.88 -13.24
N ALA A 681 -67.34 32.30 -12.37
CA ALA A 681 -65.91 32.16 -12.60
C ALA A 681 -65.48 30.76 -13.09
N GLY A 682 -66.42 29.82 -13.19
CA GLY A 682 -66.15 28.41 -13.55
C GLY A 682 -65.61 27.56 -12.39
N SER A 683 -65.01 28.19 -11.38
CA SER A 683 -64.50 27.55 -10.16
C SER A 683 -64.77 28.41 -8.93
N SER A 684 -64.68 27.80 -7.75
CA SER A 684 -64.76 28.50 -6.46
C SER A 684 -63.88 27.79 -5.44
N ILE A 685 -63.19 28.56 -4.59
CA ILE A 685 -62.35 28.06 -3.52
C ILE A 685 -62.67 28.79 -2.21
N ASN A 686 -63.00 28.02 -1.18
CA ASN A 686 -63.14 28.54 0.18
C ASN A 686 -61.75 28.56 0.84
N LEU A 687 -61.23 29.76 1.05
CA LEU A 687 -59.91 30.00 1.64
C LEU A 687 -59.99 30.28 3.15
N THR A 688 -61.13 29.99 3.77
CA THR A 688 -61.30 30.20 5.22
C THR A 688 -60.24 29.44 6.01
N GLY A 689 -59.43 30.18 6.78
CA GLY A 689 -58.31 29.65 7.56
C GLY A 689 -57.08 29.21 6.77
N GLN A 690 -57.07 29.36 5.44
CA GLN A 690 -55.97 28.97 4.57
C GLN A 690 -55.02 30.14 4.27
N ASP A 691 -53.87 29.84 3.65
CA ASP A 691 -52.96 30.87 3.14
C ASP A 691 -53.53 31.52 1.86
N ILE A 692 -53.83 32.81 1.95
CA ILE A 692 -54.41 33.61 0.87
C ILE A 692 -53.36 34.13 -0.13
N LYS A 693 -52.07 34.20 0.26
CA LYS A 693 -51.03 34.77 -0.61
C LYS A 693 -50.81 33.94 -1.86
N ARG A 694 -50.90 32.61 -1.75
CA ARG A 694 -50.84 31.69 -2.90
C ARG A 694 -51.84 32.05 -3.99
N GLN A 695 -53.03 32.50 -3.60
CA GLN A 695 -54.08 32.86 -4.54
C GLN A 695 -53.79 34.22 -5.21
N LEU A 696 -53.30 35.18 -4.43
CA LEU A 696 -52.83 36.48 -4.95
C LEU A 696 -51.64 36.31 -5.91
N ASP A 697 -50.69 35.43 -5.58
CA ASP A 697 -49.54 35.08 -6.44
C ASP A 697 -49.97 34.42 -7.76
N ALA A 698 -51.11 33.74 -7.76
CA ALA A 698 -51.72 33.19 -8.97
C ALA A 698 -52.49 34.25 -9.80
N GLY A 699 -52.41 35.52 -9.42
CA GLY A 699 -53.10 36.62 -10.09
C GLY A 699 -54.61 36.57 -9.90
N LYS A 700 -55.08 36.05 -8.77
CA LYS A 700 -56.52 35.94 -8.45
C LYS A 700 -56.88 36.73 -7.19
N PRO A 701 -57.80 37.70 -7.26
CA PRO A 701 -58.23 38.47 -6.09
C PRO A 701 -58.91 37.60 -5.05
N VAL A 702 -58.77 37.97 -3.77
CA VAL A 702 -59.36 37.22 -2.64
C VAL A 702 -60.31 38.12 -1.89
N VAL A 703 -61.58 37.72 -1.77
CA VAL A 703 -62.52 38.41 -0.89
C VAL A 703 -62.38 37.87 0.52
N VAL A 704 -62.26 38.77 1.50
CA VAL A 704 -62.02 38.42 2.91
C VAL A 704 -63.02 39.15 3.81
N TRP A 705 -63.36 38.53 4.93
CA TRP A 705 -64.25 39.13 5.94
C TRP A 705 -63.43 39.59 7.14
N MET A 706 -63.70 40.77 7.66
CA MET A 706 -62.99 41.34 8.80
C MET A 706 -63.82 42.34 9.58
N THR A 707 -63.34 42.75 10.74
CA THR A 707 -63.92 43.87 11.51
C THR A 707 -63.21 45.17 11.12
N MET A 708 -63.94 46.11 10.52
CA MET A 708 -63.45 47.43 10.09
C MET A 708 -64.58 48.47 10.16
N HIS A 709 -64.24 49.77 10.20
CA HIS A 709 -65.19 50.89 10.14
C HIS A 709 -66.30 50.87 11.21
N GLY A 710 -66.09 50.15 12.32
CA GLY A 710 -67.10 49.95 13.36
C GLY A 710 -68.15 48.88 13.04
N PHE A 711 -68.05 48.17 11.91
CA PHE A 711 -68.90 47.04 11.59
C PHE A 711 -68.47 45.77 12.33
N THR A 712 -69.45 44.99 12.78
CA THR A 712 -69.19 43.66 13.34
C THR A 712 -68.69 42.69 12.26
N VAL A 713 -69.10 42.88 11.01
CA VAL A 713 -68.66 42.12 9.83
C VAL A 713 -68.56 43.09 8.64
N HIS A 714 -67.41 43.10 7.95
CA HIS A 714 -67.17 43.82 6.71
C HIS A 714 -66.44 42.90 5.73
N ALA A 715 -66.62 43.10 4.43
CA ALA A 715 -65.92 42.34 3.41
C ALA A 715 -65.23 43.24 2.39
N ILE A 716 -63.95 42.95 2.13
CA ILE A 716 -63.10 43.69 1.19
C ILE A 716 -62.50 42.72 0.16
N THR A 717 -62.08 43.24 -0.99
CA THR A 717 -61.40 42.44 -2.02
C THR A 717 -59.91 42.74 -2.00
N LEU A 718 -59.10 41.78 -1.60
CA LEU A 718 -57.64 41.87 -1.68
C LEU A 718 -57.19 41.81 -3.15
N VAL A 719 -56.35 42.77 -3.52
CA VAL A 719 -55.87 42.96 -4.89
C VAL A 719 -54.36 42.77 -5.02
N GLY A 720 -53.65 42.62 -3.91
CA GLY A 720 -52.20 42.42 -3.91
C GLY A 720 -51.60 42.50 -2.52
N TYR A 721 -50.28 42.41 -2.47
CA TYR A 721 -49.49 42.65 -1.26
C TYR A 721 -48.09 43.13 -1.63
N ASP A 722 -47.32 43.62 -0.66
CA ASP A 722 -45.87 43.80 -0.75
C ASP A 722 -45.20 43.27 0.52
N GLU A 723 -43.93 43.54 0.77
CA GLU A 723 -43.20 43.12 1.98
C GLU A 723 -43.92 43.41 3.30
N ASN A 724 -44.70 44.50 3.37
CA ASN A 724 -45.25 45.03 4.61
C ASN A 724 -46.78 45.14 4.62
N ASN A 725 -47.42 45.24 3.45
CA ASN A 725 -48.81 45.63 3.31
C ASN A 725 -49.62 44.62 2.48
N PHE A 726 -50.92 44.53 2.76
CA PHE A 726 -51.92 44.03 1.82
C PHE A 726 -52.59 45.23 1.15
N TYR A 727 -52.87 45.09 -0.14
CA TYR A 727 -53.64 46.05 -0.91
C TYR A 727 -55.05 45.51 -1.15
N TYR A 728 -56.06 46.36 -1.03
CA TYR A 728 -57.47 45.97 -1.14
C TYR A 728 -58.35 47.07 -1.72
N ASN A 729 -59.48 46.65 -2.28
CA ASN A 729 -60.59 47.50 -2.65
C ASN A 729 -61.67 47.40 -1.58
N ASP A 730 -62.15 48.56 -1.12
CA ASP A 730 -63.15 48.65 -0.06
C ASP A 730 -64.52 49.08 -0.63
N PRO A 731 -65.53 48.20 -0.62
CA PRO A 731 -66.85 48.54 -1.17
C PRO A 731 -67.59 49.60 -0.34
N TRP A 732 -67.23 49.80 0.93
CA TRP A 732 -67.94 50.73 1.82
C TRP A 732 -67.49 52.17 1.65
N THR A 733 -66.18 52.39 1.59
CA THR A 733 -65.57 53.71 1.38
C THR A 733 -65.49 54.06 -0.10
N GLY A 734 -65.45 53.05 -0.99
CA GLY A 734 -65.20 53.23 -2.41
C GLY A 734 -63.72 53.46 -2.74
N GLU A 735 -62.82 53.21 -1.79
CA GLU A 735 -61.38 53.35 -2.01
C GLU A 735 -60.84 52.15 -2.79
N LYS A 736 -60.11 52.46 -3.87
CA LYS A 736 -59.39 51.50 -4.71
C LYS A 736 -57.93 51.42 -4.24
N ASN A 737 -57.37 50.22 -4.17
CA ASN A 737 -55.97 49.98 -3.80
C ASN A 737 -55.57 50.58 -2.44
N ALA A 738 -56.50 50.62 -1.48
CA ALA A 738 -56.17 50.96 -0.10
C ALA A 738 -55.17 49.94 0.47
N SER A 739 -54.32 50.37 1.40
CA SER A 739 -53.27 49.53 1.99
C SER A 739 -53.43 49.35 3.48
N MET A 740 -53.09 48.16 3.98
CA MET A 740 -53.06 47.86 5.42
C MET A 740 -51.82 47.03 5.75
N TYR A 741 -51.11 47.40 6.83
CA TYR A 741 -50.00 46.61 7.32
C TYR A 741 -50.45 45.17 7.64
N TRP A 742 -49.59 44.18 7.38
CA TRP A 742 -49.93 42.77 7.58
C TRP A 742 -50.42 42.47 9.00
N SER A 743 -49.82 43.10 10.02
CA SER A 743 -50.25 42.94 11.42
C SER A 743 -51.72 43.32 11.62
N ASP A 744 -52.10 44.48 11.09
CA ASP A 744 -53.45 45.02 11.23
C ASP A 744 -54.45 44.20 10.42
N PHE A 745 -54.04 43.78 9.21
CA PHE A 745 -54.83 42.88 8.40
C PHE A 745 -55.15 41.57 9.13
N TYR A 746 -54.12 40.89 9.65
CA TYR A 746 -54.32 39.61 10.35
C TYR A 746 -55.12 39.78 11.65
N ASN A 747 -54.95 40.90 12.37
CA ASN A 747 -55.75 41.22 13.54
C ASN A 747 -57.24 41.35 13.16
N ASN A 748 -57.56 42.17 12.15
CA ASN A 748 -58.93 42.40 11.71
C ASN A 748 -59.56 41.16 11.06
N TRP A 749 -58.80 40.38 10.30
CA TRP A 749 -59.25 39.15 9.64
C TRP A 749 -59.49 38.02 10.64
N SER A 750 -58.71 37.97 11.73
CA SER A 750 -58.87 36.95 12.77
C SER A 750 -60.18 37.06 13.53
N THR A 751 -60.75 38.26 13.67
CA THR A 751 -62.05 38.46 14.35
C THR A 751 -63.21 37.79 13.60
N GLN A 752 -63.04 37.53 12.31
CA GLN A 752 -64.04 36.91 11.44
C GLN A 752 -63.66 35.49 11.05
N ASN A 753 -63.00 34.75 11.93
CA ASN A 753 -62.56 33.36 11.72
C ASN A 753 -61.69 33.18 10.46
N ARG A 754 -60.97 34.24 10.04
CA ARG A 754 -60.14 34.23 8.82
C ARG A 754 -60.91 33.74 7.59
N ARG A 755 -62.16 34.18 7.43
CA ARG A 755 -63.00 33.81 6.28
C ARG A 755 -62.50 34.47 5.00
N ALA A 756 -62.42 33.68 3.94
CA ALA A 756 -61.98 34.13 2.63
C ALA A 756 -62.56 33.28 1.51
N ILE A 757 -62.78 33.87 0.33
CA ILE A 757 -63.23 33.19 -0.88
C ILE A 757 -62.47 33.72 -2.11
N SER A 758 -62.23 32.82 -3.06
CA SER A 758 -61.71 33.13 -4.40
C SER A 758 -62.30 32.12 -5.41
N TYR A 759 -61.83 32.15 -6.66
CA TYR A 759 -62.15 31.17 -7.70
C TYR A 759 -60.95 30.37 -8.21
#